data_AF-A0A1G0Y0J9-F1
#
_entry.id   AF-A0A1G0Y0J9-F1
#
_cell.length_a   1.000
_cell.length_b   1.000
_cell.length_c   1.000
_cell.angle_alpha   90.00
_cell.angle_beta   90.00
_cell.angle_gamma   90.00
#
_symmetry.space_group_name_H-M   'P 1'
#
loop_
_entity.id
_entity.type
_entity.pdbx_description
1 polymer ?
#
loop_
_entity_poly.entity_id
_entity_poly.type
_entity_poly.pdbx_seq_one_letter_code
_entity_poly.pdbx_strand_id
1 'polypeptide(L)'
;MIHFCKYVILSLFIFTAINLPGQAADPSPQDIWNHVTFDKNTKFQGGKLLISPDDNAWKSSAVAGRDPLFFWNEKGVSLSMTIAFNSSAPLANDKHDTTVFVGLTTDGNARSIHIQSADNVLGIYLRWDRKKNTIESALGRKERAGEREEARGDQWGNVPSVTPPSELPVASGKVSISLKIDEKAFGAMIKGTDSSQSIPISELTRKIWDRPVFLIVQCQNTATGRANIAVDDVSLEYPRLNPGKMQCLDLRPFANMGFKDETDGDKQGGWTDQGTNDMRNIPTGMQMLKTIPFDIINPDTNNGKSCVMLYSTKKDFFSKEVGPIPVGKKADSIIFLHAAAWAGKEGIEAMRYRITYDDGKELEIPVITGKHLNDWWSLQEPADPNACLIMDVKSENSARGIVGVYALRWINPSPEKSVRSVSFISGGNDPVPGIVAVTLVSDDIGDIGKKMIASAFEKDTAGDIRKNPPDKDQIPAHIVVKHEKTIGKNGFSAAGSYSGGRGGVESMDLPGFAPEVNSIGGILRYPHGFEGSFSFWPYGINDWHPTLCAKGGTYGAIIKWIYKGKDKPAPYVIKMQEMLEACRKNGLKLIIQLNCVSMFDGKDFLYMKTLPEDRMKRENPLEAGTFSQENLDKIVANNATMVDYVISKGYKDTVAFWEMDNERWDMPGSDYAATVAAHVKMIRSKIPEAKMIVCLAGIDAYCANLDGSRYIIWNKELLSALSKMGMQSEIDYFAPHEYPFLHDNAEEITQNYLEDWCIRNLYRDLDIASSMLDKYGFNKSKLYISEWGVQSDRLGDESRNDLITSMASGLAAAKTIMALYSHPRVEGGTLHPYMHASYISKEKGIRASKWGCQSLFFTSDGKFISTPHLEAVKMFKGFADGSTLVPADLALPEGIQCLSATDKEGKKYFAVNSTGKPFVFPAKDISKRTSLFSKSVIDTAVKYGSYCDKPEEVKEIHPTAFTDNVLPPFSISILK
;
A
#
# COMPACT_ATOMS: atom_id res chain seq x y z
N MET A 1 -12.19 -77.21 -35.70
CA MET A 1 -13.56 -77.72 -35.55
C MET A 1 -14.45 -76.53 -35.23
N ILE A 2 -15.20 -76.06 -36.25
CA ILE A 2 -16.45 -75.27 -36.17
C ILE A 2 -16.29 -73.84 -35.54
N HIS A 3 -16.08 -72.73 -36.28
CA HIS A 3 -16.80 -72.17 -37.45
C HIS A 3 -18.24 -71.73 -37.03
N PHE A 4 -18.61 -70.46 -37.01
CA PHE A 4 -18.98 -69.62 -38.18
C PHE A 4 -19.17 -68.15 -37.70
N CYS A 5 -18.47 -67.14 -38.24
CA CYS A 5 -18.69 -66.43 -39.52
C CYS A 5 -19.81 -65.36 -39.43
N LYS A 6 -19.64 -64.13 -39.94
CA LYS A 6 -18.99 -63.67 -41.20
C LYS A 6 -18.36 -62.26 -40.98
N TYR A 7 -17.11 -61.91 -41.38
CA TYR A 7 -16.48 -61.75 -42.73
C TYR A 7 -17.13 -60.63 -43.58
N VAL A 8 -16.48 -59.70 -44.33
CA VAL A 8 -15.12 -59.55 -44.95
C VAL A 8 -14.93 -58.08 -45.45
N ILE A 9 -13.76 -57.47 -45.20
CA ILE A 9 -12.77 -56.84 -46.14
C ILE A 9 -13.22 -55.81 -47.24
N LEU A 10 -12.76 -54.56 -47.03
CA LEU A 10 -11.87 -53.71 -47.88
C LEU A 10 -12.36 -52.98 -49.16
N SER A 11 -12.08 -51.66 -49.15
CA SER A 11 -11.62 -50.75 -50.25
C SER A 11 -12.66 -49.91 -51.01
N LEU A 12 -12.68 -48.58 -50.78
CA LEU A 12 -12.12 -47.50 -51.64
C LEU A 12 -12.83 -46.14 -51.40
N PHE A 13 -12.02 -45.15 -50.99
CA PHE A 13 -12.05 -43.72 -51.29
C PHE A 13 -13.38 -42.97 -51.58
N ILE A 14 -13.63 -41.90 -50.81
CA ILE A 14 -13.55 -40.49 -51.28
C ILE A 14 -13.53 -39.53 -50.05
N PHE A 15 -12.52 -38.65 -50.04
CA PHE A 15 -12.36 -37.41 -49.24
C PHE A 15 -13.62 -36.51 -49.33
N THR A 16 -14.02 -35.57 -48.47
CA THR A 16 -13.34 -34.61 -47.59
C THR A 16 -14.46 -33.85 -46.88
N ALA A 17 -14.37 -33.65 -45.56
CA ALA A 17 -14.75 -32.40 -44.89
C ALA A 17 -14.11 -32.44 -43.49
N ILE A 18 -12.87 -31.97 -43.44
CA ILE A 18 -12.18 -31.62 -42.21
C ILE A 18 -13.01 -30.49 -41.58
N ASN A 19 -13.74 -30.77 -40.50
CA ASN A 19 -14.18 -29.69 -39.62
C ASN A 19 -12.93 -29.18 -38.91
N LEU A 20 -12.45 -28.02 -39.37
CA LEU A 20 -11.52 -27.16 -38.64
C LEU A 20 -12.03 -26.97 -37.20
N PRO A 21 -11.16 -26.98 -36.17
CA PRO A 21 -11.57 -26.60 -34.82
C PRO A 21 -11.75 -25.08 -34.82
N GLY A 22 -12.96 -24.65 -35.17
CA GLY A 22 -13.27 -23.26 -35.47
C GLY A 22 -14.68 -22.90 -35.05
N GLN A 23 -15.02 -23.15 -33.78
CA GLN A 23 -16.02 -22.40 -33.01
C GLN A 23 -15.88 -22.86 -31.57
N ALA A 24 -15.46 -21.96 -30.67
CA ALA A 24 -15.66 -22.19 -29.24
C ALA A 24 -17.16 -22.44 -29.05
N ALA A 25 -17.51 -23.57 -28.43
CA ALA A 25 -18.89 -23.89 -28.09
C ALA A 25 -19.51 -22.73 -27.29
N ASP A 26 -20.82 -22.53 -27.44
CA ASP A 26 -21.55 -21.59 -26.58
C ASP A 26 -21.19 -21.84 -25.11
N PRO A 27 -20.95 -20.77 -24.31
CA PRO A 27 -20.71 -20.96 -22.90
C PRO A 27 -21.89 -21.74 -22.35
N SER A 28 -21.61 -22.86 -21.69
CA SER A 28 -22.67 -23.59 -21.06
C SER A 28 -23.23 -22.69 -19.94
N PRO A 29 -24.48 -22.86 -19.50
CA PRO A 29 -24.99 -22.17 -18.31
C PRO A 29 -24.06 -22.31 -17.08
N GLN A 30 -23.12 -23.26 -17.07
CA GLN A 30 -22.07 -23.36 -16.05
C GLN A 30 -21.04 -22.23 -16.11
N ASP A 31 -20.69 -21.68 -17.28
CA ASP A 31 -19.62 -20.67 -17.39
C ASP A 31 -19.98 -19.33 -16.73
N ILE A 32 -21.28 -18.99 -16.69
CA ILE A 32 -21.79 -17.81 -15.95
C ILE A 32 -21.55 -17.97 -14.43
N TRP A 33 -21.54 -19.20 -13.92
CA TRP A 33 -21.41 -19.53 -12.50
C TRP A 33 -20.08 -20.19 -12.14
N ASN A 34 -19.14 -20.37 -13.08
CA ASN A 34 -17.83 -20.97 -12.82
C ASN A 34 -16.87 -20.00 -12.11
N HIS A 35 -17.16 -18.70 -12.17
CA HIS A 35 -16.35 -17.62 -11.60
C HIS A 35 -17.22 -16.67 -10.76
N VAL A 36 -17.83 -17.17 -9.69
CA VAL A 36 -18.65 -16.37 -8.75
C VAL A 36 -18.04 -16.36 -7.36
N THR A 37 -18.26 -15.26 -6.64
CA THR A 37 -17.96 -15.20 -5.20
C THR A 37 -19.20 -15.64 -4.43
N PHE A 38 -19.07 -16.71 -3.64
CA PHE A 38 -20.17 -17.27 -2.84
C PHE A 38 -20.17 -16.71 -1.42
N ASP A 39 -21.34 -16.33 -0.92
CA ASP A 39 -21.59 -16.33 0.54
C ASP A 39 -21.64 -17.78 1.06
N LYS A 40 -21.38 -17.97 2.36
CA LYS A 40 -21.28 -19.28 3.05
C LYS A 40 -22.46 -20.22 2.84
N ASN A 41 -23.65 -19.67 2.52
CA ASN A 41 -24.89 -20.43 2.33
C ASN A 41 -25.31 -20.56 0.85
N THR A 42 -24.39 -20.31 -0.08
CA THR A 42 -24.63 -20.47 -1.52
C THR A 42 -23.78 -21.61 -2.06
N LYS A 43 -24.37 -22.46 -2.92
CA LYS A 43 -23.66 -23.58 -3.57
C LYS A 43 -24.06 -23.70 -5.03
N PHE A 44 -23.10 -24.01 -5.88
CA PHE A 44 -23.37 -24.37 -7.26
C PHE A 44 -23.29 -25.90 -7.41
N GLN A 45 -24.39 -26.54 -7.81
CA GLN A 45 -24.47 -28.00 -7.92
C GLN A 45 -25.30 -28.41 -9.15
N GLY A 46 -24.72 -29.23 -10.03
CA GLY A 46 -25.45 -29.79 -11.18
C GLY A 46 -26.00 -28.76 -12.16
N GLY A 47 -25.30 -27.64 -12.36
CA GLY A 47 -25.76 -26.54 -13.23
C GLY A 47 -26.77 -25.59 -12.58
N LYS A 48 -27.06 -25.77 -11.28
CA LYS A 48 -28.02 -24.97 -10.52
C LYS A 48 -27.31 -24.20 -9.42
N LEU A 49 -27.68 -22.93 -9.27
CA LEU A 49 -27.29 -22.12 -8.14
C LEU A 49 -28.31 -22.29 -7.02
N LEU A 50 -27.88 -22.84 -5.90
CA LEU A 50 -28.69 -23.06 -4.71
C LEU A 50 -28.33 -22.00 -3.67
N ILE A 51 -29.30 -21.19 -3.27
CA ILE A 51 -29.13 -20.11 -2.29
C ILE A 51 -30.03 -20.39 -1.09
N SER A 52 -29.40 -20.57 0.07
CA SER A 52 -30.09 -20.77 1.35
C SER A 52 -29.96 -19.52 2.22
N PRO A 53 -30.99 -18.65 2.29
CA PRO A 53 -30.95 -17.51 3.20
C PRO A 53 -30.84 -17.96 4.67
N ASP A 54 -30.19 -17.15 5.51
CA ASP A 54 -30.01 -17.43 6.95
C ASP A 54 -31.37 -17.47 7.69
N ASP A 55 -31.42 -18.17 8.83
CA ASP A 55 -32.63 -18.34 9.64
C ASP A 55 -33.11 -17.04 10.31
N ASN A 56 -32.25 -16.02 10.37
CA ASN A 56 -32.61 -14.71 10.91
C ASN A 56 -33.27 -13.83 9.85
N ALA A 57 -34.44 -13.27 10.18
CA ALA A 57 -35.25 -12.43 9.28
C ALA A 57 -34.53 -11.21 8.65
N TRP A 58 -33.36 -10.83 9.16
CA TRP A 58 -32.57 -9.67 8.73
C TRP A 58 -31.32 -10.03 7.95
N LYS A 59 -31.00 -11.32 7.83
CA LYS A 59 -29.79 -11.80 7.17
C LYS A 59 -30.12 -12.33 5.78
N SER A 60 -29.33 -11.91 4.81
CA SER A 60 -29.45 -12.26 3.40
C SER A 60 -28.35 -13.21 2.97
N SER A 61 -28.58 -14.00 1.95
CA SER A 61 -27.51 -14.64 1.19
C SER A 61 -27.48 -14.11 -0.22
N ALA A 62 -26.28 -13.91 -0.76
CA ALA A 62 -26.09 -13.27 -2.05
C ALA A 62 -24.96 -13.92 -2.84
N VAL A 63 -25.00 -13.72 -4.15
CA VAL A 63 -23.96 -14.07 -5.09
C VAL A 63 -23.79 -12.95 -6.11
N ALA A 64 -22.54 -12.66 -6.45
CA ALA A 64 -22.19 -11.76 -7.53
C ALA A 64 -21.12 -12.40 -8.42
N GLY A 65 -21.22 -12.17 -9.74
CA GLY A 65 -20.22 -12.56 -10.73
C GLY A 65 -18.84 -11.99 -10.39
N ARG A 66 -17.78 -12.79 -10.53
CA ARG A 66 -16.38 -12.36 -10.42
C ARG A 66 -15.85 -11.82 -11.75
N ASP A 67 -16.39 -12.34 -12.86
CA ASP A 67 -16.11 -11.88 -14.21
C ASP A 67 -17.33 -11.17 -14.81
N PRO A 68 -17.10 -10.15 -15.67
CA PRO A 68 -18.20 -9.43 -16.28
C PRO A 68 -18.93 -10.31 -17.31
N LEU A 69 -20.27 -10.28 -17.26
CA LEU A 69 -21.14 -10.93 -18.24
C LEU A 69 -21.00 -10.30 -19.63
N PHE A 70 -20.99 -8.96 -19.68
CA PHE A 70 -20.89 -8.19 -20.92
C PHE A 70 -20.50 -6.74 -20.65
N PHE A 71 -20.20 -5.99 -21.70
CA PHE A 71 -20.10 -4.52 -21.69
C PHE A 71 -21.24 -3.96 -22.50
N TRP A 72 -21.93 -2.93 -22.03
CA TRP A 72 -23.01 -2.39 -22.86
C TRP A 72 -22.43 -1.70 -24.11
N ASN A 73 -22.92 -2.09 -25.28
CA ASN A 73 -22.49 -1.53 -26.57
C ASN A 73 -23.65 -0.89 -27.34
N GLU A 74 -24.69 -0.48 -26.63
CA GLU A 74 -25.93 0.08 -27.18
C GLU A 74 -26.75 -0.90 -28.04
N LYS A 75 -26.35 -2.18 -28.14
CA LYS A 75 -27.11 -3.23 -28.79
C LYS A 75 -27.76 -4.15 -27.76
N GLY A 76 -28.93 -4.69 -28.11
CA GLY A 76 -29.75 -5.50 -27.21
C GLY A 76 -29.01 -6.66 -26.54
N VAL A 77 -29.11 -6.74 -25.21
CA VAL A 77 -28.76 -7.91 -24.38
C VAL A 77 -30.05 -8.52 -23.84
N SER A 78 -30.13 -9.84 -23.80
CA SER A 78 -31.20 -10.57 -23.13
C SER A 78 -30.62 -11.61 -22.17
N LEU A 79 -31.00 -11.54 -20.90
CA LEU A 79 -30.68 -12.51 -19.86
C LEU A 79 -31.98 -13.20 -19.43
N SER A 80 -32.08 -14.51 -19.60
CA SER A 80 -33.21 -15.31 -19.12
C SER A 80 -32.74 -16.27 -18.03
N MET A 81 -33.63 -16.57 -17.07
CA MET A 81 -33.39 -17.61 -16.07
C MET A 81 -34.70 -18.10 -15.45
N THR A 82 -34.62 -19.21 -14.72
CA THR A 82 -35.71 -19.77 -13.94
C THR A 82 -35.36 -19.77 -12.47
N ILE A 83 -36.31 -19.35 -11.63
CA ILE A 83 -36.19 -19.22 -10.18
C ILE A 83 -37.25 -20.10 -9.55
N ALA A 84 -36.82 -21.08 -8.75
CA ALA A 84 -37.70 -21.96 -7.99
C ALA A 84 -37.54 -21.70 -6.49
N PHE A 85 -38.66 -21.42 -5.83
CA PHE A 85 -38.77 -21.27 -4.39
C PHE A 85 -39.19 -22.62 -3.77
N ASN A 86 -38.40 -23.12 -2.82
CA ASN A 86 -38.63 -24.40 -2.16
C ASN A 86 -38.64 -24.22 -0.63
N SER A 87 -39.76 -24.51 0.01
CA SER A 87 -39.90 -24.44 1.47
C SER A 87 -40.59 -25.67 2.04
N SER A 88 -40.01 -26.21 3.12
CA SER A 88 -40.64 -27.19 4.01
C SER A 88 -41.10 -26.56 5.34
N ALA A 89 -40.92 -25.24 5.51
CA ALA A 89 -41.29 -24.52 6.72
C ALA A 89 -42.82 -24.29 6.80
N PRO A 90 -43.39 -24.09 8.00
CA PRO A 90 -44.79 -23.69 8.15
C PRO A 90 -45.11 -22.42 7.35
N LEU A 91 -46.37 -22.26 6.91
CA LEU A 91 -46.83 -21.07 6.19
C LEU A 91 -46.58 -19.81 7.02
N ALA A 92 -46.03 -18.76 6.39
CA ALA A 92 -46.04 -17.43 6.98
C ALA A 92 -47.48 -16.94 7.20
N ASN A 93 -47.65 -15.96 8.08
CA ASN A 93 -48.91 -15.21 8.21
C ASN A 93 -49.14 -14.34 6.96
N ASP A 94 -49.81 -13.18 7.05
CA ASP A 94 -50.09 -12.30 5.90
C ASP A 94 -48.84 -11.55 5.35
N LYS A 95 -47.68 -12.21 5.36
CA LYS A 95 -46.38 -11.71 4.88
C LYS A 95 -45.76 -12.74 3.94
N HIS A 96 -44.94 -12.28 3.00
CA HIS A 96 -44.19 -13.14 2.09
C HIS A 96 -43.30 -14.16 2.83
N ASP A 97 -43.06 -15.33 2.25
CA ASP A 97 -42.15 -16.34 2.80
C ASP A 97 -40.68 -15.96 2.53
N THR A 98 -40.41 -15.39 1.35
CA THR A 98 -39.05 -15.07 0.87
C THR A 98 -39.06 -13.95 -0.17
N THR A 99 -38.01 -13.14 -0.15
CA THR A 99 -37.75 -12.09 -1.16
C THR A 99 -36.46 -12.38 -1.90
N VAL A 100 -36.46 -12.17 -3.22
CA VAL A 100 -35.30 -12.28 -4.11
C VAL A 100 -35.14 -10.99 -4.89
N PHE A 101 -33.89 -10.56 -5.05
CA PHE A 101 -33.49 -9.60 -6.06
C PHE A 101 -32.61 -10.32 -7.09
N VAL A 102 -32.90 -10.11 -8.37
CA VAL A 102 -32.05 -10.54 -9.49
C VAL A 102 -31.80 -9.34 -10.39
N GLY A 103 -30.54 -9.06 -10.69
CA GLY A 103 -30.20 -7.91 -11.52
C GLY A 103 -28.78 -7.89 -12.02
N LEU A 104 -28.40 -6.73 -12.51
CA LEU A 104 -27.11 -6.38 -13.05
C LEU A 104 -26.47 -5.31 -12.17
N THR A 105 -25.14 -5.30 -12.11
CA THR A 105 -24.35 -4.27 -11.43
C THR A 105 -23.07 -3.99 -12.21
N THR A 106 -22.45 -2.82 -12.02
CA THR A 106 -21.08 -2.57 -12.50
C THR A 106 -20.00 -2.88 -11.48
N ASP A 107 -20.37 -3.35 -10.29
CA ASP A 107 -19.44 -3.66 -9.21
C ASP A 107 -19.24 -5.19 -9.13
N GLY A 108 -18.16 -5.66 -9.75
CA GLY A 108 -17.80 -7.08 -9.80
C GLY A 108 -16.88 -7.56 -8.69
N ASN A 109 -16.64 -6.73 -7.66
CA ASN A 109 -15.66 -7.08 -6.64
C ASN A 109 -16.22 -8.11 -5.64
N ALA A 110 -15.40 -9.10 -5.26
CA ALA A 110 -15.71 -10.12 -4.27
C ALA A 110 -16.09 -9.55 -2.88
N ARG A 111 -15.77 -8.28 -2.60
CA ARG A 111 -16.13 -7.58 -1.36
C ARG A 111 -17.55 -6.95 -1.38
N SER A 112 -18.21 -6.89 -2.53
CA SER A 112 -19.52 -6.24 -2.73
C SER A 112 -20.61 -7.22 -3.19
N ILE A 113 -20.60 -8.48 -2.72
CA ILE A 113 -21.60 -9.49 -3.12
C ILE A 113 -23.05 -9.13 -2.76
N HIS A 114 -23.26 -8.11 -1.92
CA HIS A 114 -24.55 -7.65 -1.45
C HIS A 114 -24.99 -6.38 -2.21
N ILE A 115 -26.25 -6.34 -2.66
CA ILE A 115 -26.85 -5.23 -3.41
C ILE A 115 -26.80 -3.90 -2.64
N GLN A 116 -26.58 -3.92 -1.31
CA GLN A 116 -26.39 -2.74 -0.48
C GLN A 116 -25.08 -2.01 -0.78
N SER A 117 -23.99 -2.76 -0.98
CA SER A 117 -22.64 -2.23 -1.19
C SER A 117 -22.26 -2.10 -2.66
N ALA A 118 -22.97 -2.78 -3.56
CA ALA A 118 -22.73 -2.68 -5.00
C ALA A 118 -23.16 -1.32 -5.59
N ASP A 119 -22.35 -0.75 -6.48
CA ASP A 119 -22.70 0.42 -7.29
C ASP A 119 -23.59 0.04 -8.49
N ASN A 120 -24.36 0.99 -9.03
CA ASN A 120 -25.04 0.85 -10.33
C ASN A 120 -25.88 -0.44 -10.46
N VAL A 121 -26.73 -0.71 -9.47
CA VAL A 121 -27.58 -1.90 -9.39
C VAL A 121 -28.88 -1.66 -10.17
N LEU A 122 -29.28 -2.62 -11.00
CA LEU A 122 -30.53 -2.58 -11.76
C LEU A 122 -31.12 -3.99 -11.90
N GLY A 123 -32.37 -4.20 -11.50
CA GLY A 123 -32.94 -5.55 -11.52
C GLY A 123 -34.40 -5.63 -11.11
N ILE A 124 -34.87 -6.85 -10.85
CA ILE A 124 -36.24 -7.14 -10.42
C ILE A 124 -36.26 -7.75 -9.02
N TYR A 125 -37.19 -7.27 -8.21
CA TYR A 125 -37.62 -7.87 -6.95
C TYR A 125 -38.71 -8.92 -7.20
N LEU A 126 -38.65 -10.02 -6.49
CA LEU A 126 -39.68 -11.07 -6.45
C LEU A 126 -39.95 -11.45 -5.00
N ARG A 127 -41.19 -11.26 -4.53
CA ARG A 127 -41.62 -11.63 -3.17
C ARG A 127 -42.68 -12.71 -3.24
N TRP A 128 -42.36 -13.89 -2.74
CA TRP A 128 -43.26 -15.04 -2.82
C TRP A 128 -44.17 -15.12 -1.60
N ASP A 129 -45.48 -15.11 -1.83
CA ASP A 129 -46.51 -15.40 -0.83
C ASP A 129 -47.09 -16.80 -1.11
N ARG A 130 -46.68 -17.78 -0.31
CA ARG A 130 -47.14 -19.17 -0.48
C ARG A 130 -48.59 -19.36 -0.04
N LYS A 131 -49.11 -18.52 0.87
CA LYS A 131 -50.49 -18.60 1.34
C LYS A 131 -51.47 -18.15 0.25
N LYS A 132 -51.12 -17.11 -0.50
CA LYS A 132 -51.91 -16.60 -1.63
C LYS A 132 -51.60 -17.29 -2.96
N ASN A 133 -50.52 -18.05 -3.04
CA ASN A 133 -49.96 -18.55 -4.29
C ASN A 133 -49.67 -17.42 -5.29
N THR A 134 -49.11 -16.32 -4.80
CA THR A 134 -48.76 -15.16 -5.62
C THR A 134 -47.29 -14.76 -5.47
N ILE A 135 -46.76 -14.11 -6.50
CA ILE A 135 -45.49 -13.39 -6.45
C ILE A 135 -45.75 -11.92 -6.74
N GLU A 136 -45.30 -11.07 -5.83
CA GLU A 136 -45.21 -9.63 -6.07
C GLU A 136 -43.87 -9.32 -6.76
N SER A 137 -43.90 -8.49 -7.80
CA SER A 137 -42.71 -8.13 -8.57
C SER A 137 -42.59 -6.63 -8.84
N ALA A 138 -41.38 -6.10 -8.76
CA ALA A 138 -41.11 -4.69 -9.07
C ALA A 138 -39.67 -4.48 -9.55
N LEU A 139 -39.42 -3.52 -10.45
CA LEU A 139 -38.07 -3.15 -10.86
C LEU A 139 -37.44 -2.24 -9.81
N GLY A 140 -36.17 -2.50 -9.47
CA GLY A 140 -35.37 -1.69 -8.58
C GLY A 140 -34.11 -1.16 -9.26
N ARG A 141 -33.70 0.07 -8.90
CA ARG A 141 -32.42 0.64 -9.33
C ARG A 141 -31.69 1.39 -8.21
N LYS A 142 -30.37 1.49 -8.31
CA LYS A 142 -29.52 2.29 -7.42
C LYS A 142 -28.23 2.68 -8.13
N GLU A 143 -27.84 3.96 -8.13
CA GLU A 143 -26.64 4.41 -8.86
C GLU A 143 -25.36 4.35 -8.03
N ARG A 144 -25.39 4.75 -6.75
CA ARG A 144 -24.19 4.74 -5.88
C ARG A 144 -24.39 3.95 -4.60
N ALA A 145 -23.31 3.34 -4.12
CA ALA A 145 -23.20 2.80 -2.79
C ALA A 145 -23.40 3.92 -1.77
N GLY A 146 -24.34 3.72 -0.83
CA GLY A 146 -24.55 4.66 0.27
C GLY A 146 -25.39 5.91 -0.02
N GLU A 147 -26.14 5.98 -1.13
CA GLU A 147 -27.30 6.88 -1.22
C GLU A 147 -28.31 6.48 -0.12
N ARG A 148 -28.12 7.04 1.08
CA ARG A 148 -29.04 6.94 2.21
C ARG A 148 -30.07 8.05 2.04
N GLU A 149 -31.11 7.80 1.26
CA GLU A 149 -32.39 8.43 1.63
C GLU A 149 -32.84 7.81 2.95
N GLU A 150 -33.23 8.66 3.88
CA GLU A 150 -33.54 8.33 5.27
C GLU A 150 -34.51 7.14 5.39
N ALA A 151 -34.07 6.04 6.01
CA ALA A 151 -35.00 4.98 6.36
C ALA A 151 -34.64 4.31 7.69
N ARG A 152 -35.62 4.36 8.61
CA ARG A 152 -35.64 3.63 9.90
C ARG A 152 -36.50 2.38 9.73
N GLY A 153 -36.04 1.26 10.27
CA GLY A 153 -36.81 0.01 10.40
C GLY A 153 -36.64 -0.95 9.22
N ASP A 154 -36.47 -2.24 9.51
CA ASP A 154 -36.71 -3.43 8.66
C ASP A 154 -36.15 -3.61 7.22
N GLN A 155 -35.23 -2.77 6.72
CA GLN A 155 -34.94 -2.73 5.27
C GLN A 155 -33.98 -3.79 4.70
N TRP A 156 -34.55 -4.69 3.90
CA TRP A 156 -33.93 -5.37 2.76
C TRP A 156 -33.50 -4.35 1.70
N GLY A 157 -32.18 -4.28 1.40
CA GLY A 157 -31.56 -3.62 0.24
C GLY A 157 -32.10 -2.24 -0.18
N ASN A 158 -31.35 -1.16 0.06
CA ASN A 158 -31.61 0.22 -0.40
C ASN A 158 -31.61 0.41 -1.94
N VAL A 159 -32.32 -0.43 -2.69
CA VAL A 159 -32.51 -0.30 -4.13
C VAL A 159 -33.98 0.10 -4.35
N PRO A 160 -34.29 1.40 -4.42
CA PRO A 160 -35.67 1.87 -4.57
C PRO A 160 -36.40 1.19 -5.73
N SER A 161 -37.64 0.77 -5.48
CA SER A 161 -38.56 0.33 -6.53
C SER A 161 -38.87 1.52 -7.42
N VAL A 162 -38.69 1.38 -8.73
CA VAL A 162 -38.96 2.43 -9.72
C VAL A 162 -40.18 2.14 -10.58
N THR A 163 -40.74 0.93 -10.45
CA THR A 163 -42.05 0.59 -11.00
C THR A 163 -43.00 0.20 -9.88
N PRO A 164 -44.33 0.36 -10.06
CA PRO A 164 -45.32 -0.13 -9.12
C PRO A 164 -45.27 -1.66 -8.97
N PRO A 165 -45.40 -2.22 -7.74
CA PRO A 165 -45.45 -3.66 -7.55
C PRO A 165 -46.63 -4.31 -8.29
N SER A 166 -46.36 -5.45 -8.93
CA SER A 166 -47.36 -6.26 -9.65
C SER A 166 -47.47 -7.64 -9.00
N GLU A 167 -48.66 -7.97 -8.50
CA GLU A 167 -48.96 -9.28 -7.88
C GLU A 167 -49.50 -10.26 -8.93
N LEU A 168 -48.89 -11.45 -9.03
CA LEU A 168 -49.16 -12.43 -10.07
C LEU A 168 -49.40 -13.83 -9.49
N PRO A 169 -50.39 -14.59 -9.97
CA PRO A 169 -50.62 -15.96 -9.53
C PRO A 169 -49.51 -16.90 -10.02
N VAL A 170 -49.00 -17.77 -9.15
CA VAL A 170 -47.97 -18.76 -9.46
C VAL A 170 -48.34 -20.15 -8.94
N ALA A 171 -48.45 -21.13 -9.84
CA ALA A 171 -49.01 -22.44 -9.50
C ALA A 171 -48.08 -23.34 -8.65
N SER A 172 -46.76 -23.08 -8.62
CA SER A 172 -45.78 -24.01 -8.02
C SER A 172 -44.56 -23.34 -7.38
N GLY A 173 -44.63 -22.04 -7.07
CA GLY A 173 -43.47 -21.30 -6.54
C GLY A 173 -42.28 -21.29 -7.51
N LYS A 174 -42.50 -21.54 -8.80
CA LYS A 174 -41.49 -21.53 -9.86
C LYS A 174 -41.85 -20.46 -10.89
N VAL A 175 -40.90 -19.59 -11.22
CA VAL A 175 -41.06 -18.52 -12.20
C VAL A 175 -39.89 -18.47 -13.15
N SER A 176 -40.14 -18.15 -14.42
CA SER A 176 -39.07 -17.84 -15.36
C SER A 176 -39.09 -16.35 -15.67
N ILE A 177 -37.93 -15.70 -15.58
CA ILE A 177 -37.79 -14.27 -15.83
C ILE A 177 -36.90 -14.03 -17.05
N SER A 178 -37.16 -12.94 -17.74
CA SER A 178 -36.31 -12.39 -18.80
C SER A 178 -36.01 -10.94 -18.48
N LEU A 179 -34.74 -10.61 -18.26
CA LEU A 179 -34.22 -9.25 -18.16
C LEU A 179 -33.64 -8.87 -19.51
N LYS A 180 -34.14 -7.82 -20.13
CA LYS A 180 -33.68 -7.35 -21.43
C LYS A 180 -33.21 -5.90 -21.30
N ILE A 181 -32.06 -5.59 -21.87
CA ILE A 181 -31.64 -4.21 -22.07
C ILE A 181 -31.47 -3.98 -23.57
N ASP A 182 -32.12 -2.96 -24.11
CA ASP A 182 -31.94 -2.51 -25.49
C ASP A 182 -31.72 -0.99 -25.52
N GLU A 183 -31.58 -0.43 -26.73
CA GLU A 183 -31.39 1.01 -26.93
C GLU A 183 -32.53 1.88 -26.34
N LYS A 184 -33.68 1.28 -26.03
CA LYS A 184 -34.89 1.99 -25.58
C LYS A 184 -35.12 1.86 -24.08
N ALA A 185 -35.00 0.64 -23.54
CA ALA A 185 -35.29 0.39 -22.13
C ALA A 185 -34.51 -0.78 -21.53
N PHE A 186 -34.44 -0.78 -20.19
CA PHE A 186 -34.29 -2.00 -19.40
C PHE A 186 -35.67 -2.55 -19.07
N GLY A 187 -36.00 -3.75 -19.53
CA GLY A 187 -37.26 -4.42 -19.30
C GLY A 187 -37.10 -5.72 -18.52
N ALA A 188 -38.06 -6.04 -17.67
CA ALA A 188 -38.22 -7.36 -17.07
C ALA A 188 -39.59 -7.95 -17.42
N MET A 189 -39.59 -9.23 -17.76
CA MET A 189 -40.79 -9.99 -18.07
C MET A 189 -40.80 -11.29 -17.26
N ILE A 190 -41.94 -11.57 -16.62
CA ILE A 190 -42.18 -12.88 -15.99
C ILE A 190 -42.91 -13.74 -17.01
N LYS A 191 -42.22 -14.76 -17.54
CA LYS A 191 -42.71 -15.60 -18.63
C LYS A 191 -43.97 -16.35 -18.21
N GLY A 192 -44.97 -16.42 -19.11
CA GLY A 192 -46.25 -17.06 -18.85
C GLY A 192 -47.28 -16.16 -18.13
N THR A 193 -46.97 -14.87 -17.96
CA THR A 193 -47.89 -13.84 -17.44
C THR A 193 -47.94 -12.65 -18.40
N ASP A 194 -48.99 -11.81 -18.28
CA ASP A 194 -49.06 -10.52 -19.00
C ASP A 194 -48.22 -9.42 -18.32
N SER A 195 -47.42 -9.77 -17.30
CA SER A 195 -46.62 -8.81 -16.55
C SER A 195 -45.29 -8.53 -17.24
N SER A 196 -45.16 -7.27 -17.69
CA SER A 196 -43.90 -6.70 -18.13
C SER A 196 -43.71 -5.34 -17.49
N GLN A 197 -42.48 -5.05 -17.10
CA GLN A 197 -42.09 -3.79 -16.46
C GLN A 197 -40.87 -3.26 -17.18
N SER A 198 -40.74 -1.94 -17.31
CA SER A 198 -39.60 -1.36 -18.02
C SER A 198 -39.22 0.01 -17.48
N ILE A 199 -37.94 0.33 -17.59
CA ILE A 199 -37.34 1.63 -17.27
C ILE A 199 -36.69 2.16 -18.55
N PRO A 200 -37.08 3.33 -19.05
CA PRO A 200 -36.43 3.95 -20.21
C PRO A 200 -34.93 4.14 -20.00
N ILE A 201 -34.11 3.89 -21.01
CA ILE A 201 -32.65 4.11 -20.93
C ILE A 201 -32.33 5.57 -20.59
N SER A 202 -33.15 6.53 -21.02
CA SER A 202 -32.99 7.96 -20.68
C SER A 202 -33.03 8.26 -19.20
N GLU A 203 -33.65 7.38 -18.40
CA GLU A 203 -33.67 7.51 -16.95
C GLU A 203 -32.45 6.86 -16.30
N LEU A 204 -31.68 6.04 -17.02
CA LEU A 204 -30.48 5.36 -16.52
C LEU A 204 -29.23 6.16 -16.88
N THR A 205 -28.33 6.41 -15.92
CA THR A 205 -27.07 7.09 -16.22
C THR A 205 -26.19 6.26 -17.16
N ARG A 206 -25.53 6.90 -18.14
CA ARG A 206 -24.54 6.25 -19.03
C ARG A 206 -23.39 5.60 -18.25
N LYS A 207 -23.10 6.11 -17.05
CA LYS A 207 -22.05 5.55 -16.17
C LYS A 207 -22.31 4.11 -15.70
N ILE A 208 -23.57 3.65 -15.67
CA ILE A 208 -23.92 2.24 -15.39
C ILE A 208 -23.49 1.32 -16.55
N TRP A 209 -23.30 1.87 -17.74
CA TRP A 209 -23.19 1.08 -18.98
C TRP A 209 -21.82 1.15 -19.64
N ASP A 210 -21.04 2.19 -19.36
CA ASP A 210 -19.66 2.33 -19.85
C ASP A 210 -18.65 1.42 -19.10
N ARG A 211 -19.14 0.57 -18.18
CA ARG A 211 -18.35 -0.28 -17.30
C ARG A 211 -18.69 -1.76 -17.51
N PRO A 212 -17.81 -2.69 -17.11
CA PRO A 212 -18.14 -4.11 -17.12
C PRO A 212 -19.41 -4.38 -16.29
N VAL A 213 -20.31 -5.22 -16.81
CA VAL A 213 -21.60 -5.56 -16.17
C VAL A 213 -21.55 -6.97 -15.60
N PHE A 214 -21.96 -7.14 -14.34
CA PHE A 214 -21.95 -8.39 -13.57
C PHE A 214 -23.36 -8.80 -13.18
N LEU A 215 -23.59 -10.11 -13.02
CA LEU A 215 -24.83 -10.65 -12.47
C LEU A 215 -24.82 -10.56 -10.95
N ILE A 216 -25.93 -10.15 -10.34
CA ILE A 216 -26.12 -10.18 -8.89
C ILE A 216 -27.46 -10.82 -8.53
N VAL A 217 -27.44 -11.74 -7.56
CA VAL A 217 -28.62 -12.41 -7.01
C VAL A 217 -28.54 -12.38 -5.49
N GLN A 218 -29.60 -11.93 -4.82
CA GLN A 218 -29.65 -11.87 -3.35
C GLN A 218 -31.03 -12.30 -2.84
N CYS A 219 -31.07 -13.09 -1.77
CA CYS A 219 -32.31 -13.58 -1.15
C CYS A 219 -32.40 -13.46 0.38
N GLN A 220 -33.64 -13.29 0.88
CA GLN A 220 -33.99 -13.16 2.29
C GLN A 220 -35.16 -14.05 2.66
N ASN A 221 -35.14 -14.55 3.88
CA ASN A 221 -36.33 -15.06 4.55
C ASN A 221 -37.06 -13.95 5.32
N THR A 222 -38.38 -14.06 5.42
CA THR A 222 -39.10 -13.40 6.51
C THR A 222 -39.04 -14.24 7.79
N ALA A 223 -39.29 -13.63 8.94
CA ALA A 223 -39.19 -14.28 10.26
C ALA A 223 -40.00 -15.59 10.38
N THR A 224 -41.05 -15.75 9.57
CA THR A 224 -42.04 -16.82 9.73
C THR A 224 -42.13 -17.81 8.56
N GLY A 225 -41.70 -17.48 7.33
CA GLY A 225 -42.02 -18.31 6.14
C GLY A 225 -40.89 -19.07 5.44
N ARG A 226 -39.63 -18.79 5.76
CA ARG A 226 -38.38 -19.45 5.32
C ARG A 226 -38.45 -20.31 4.03
N ALA A 227 -37.86 -19.85 2.93
CA ALA A 227 -37.71 -20.64 1.69
C ALA A 227 -36.28 -20.59 1.13
N ASN A 228 -35.84 -21.72 0.56
CA ASN A 228 -34.63 -21.78 -0.24
C ASN A 228 -34.95 -21.41 -1.69
N ILE A 229 -33.94 -20.91 -2.41
CA ILE A 229 -34.07 -20.60 -3.84
C ILE A 229 -33.09 -21.42 -4.65
N ALA A 230 -33.57 -21.90 -5.79
CA ALA A 230 -32.74 -22.43 -6.86
C ALA A 230 -32.87 -21.52 -8.08
N VAL A 231 -31.75 -21.14 -8.68
CA VAL A 231 -31.68 -20.50 -10.00
C VAL A 231 -31.14 -21.51 -11.01
N ASP A 232 -31.91 -21.78 -12.05
CA ASP A 232 -31.57 -22.69 -13.15
C ASP A 232 -31.95 -22.10 -14.54
N ASP A 233 -31.66 -22.85 -15.61
CA ASP A 233 -31.96 -22.50 -17.00
C ASP A 233 -31.49 -21.08 -17.43
N VAL A 234 -30.31 -20.66 -16.96
CA VAL A 234 -29.75 -19.34 -17.27
C VAL A 234 -29.25 -19.29 -18.73
N SER A 235 -29.73 -18.31 -19.50
CA SER A 235 -29.24 -18.04 -20.85
C SER A 235 -28.95 -16.55 -21.05
N LEU A 236 -27.85 -16.24 -21.73
CA LEU A 236 -27.43 -14.88 -22.05
C LEU A 236 -27.25 -14.74 -23.57
N GLU A 237 -28.02 -13.84 -24.17
CA GLU A 237 -27.89 -13.42 -25.56
C GLU A 237 -27.29 -12.01 -25.61
N TYR A 238 -26.10 -11.88 -26.20
CA TYR A 238 -25.35 -10.63 -26.30
C TYR A 238 -24.53 -10.62 -27.60
N PRO A 239 -24.27 -9.46 -28.25
CA PRO A 239 -23.33 -9.37 -29.36
C PRO A 239 -21.89 -9.63 -28.87
N ARG A 240 -21.47 -10.90 -28.87
CA ARG A 240 -20.17 -11.33 -28.33
C ARG A 240 -19.00 -10.70 -29.08
N LEU A 241 -17.90 -10.48 -28.35
CA LEU A 241 -16.58 -10.42 -28.95
C LEU A 241 -16.35 -11.73 -29.72
N ASN A 242 -15.93 -11.64 -30.97
CA ASN A 242 -15.56 -12.81 -31.74
C ASN A 242 -14.26 -13.40 -31.12
N PRO A 243 -14.29 -14.56 -30.45
CA PRO A 243 -13.11 -15.11 -29.78
C PRO A 243 -11.96 -15.39 -30.75
N GLY A 244 -12.26 -15.56 -32.05
CA GLY A 244 -11.24 -15.67 -33.10
C GLY A 244 -10.37 -14.43 -33.30
N LYS A 245 -10.62 -13.34 -32.55
CA LYS A 245 -9.84 -12.10 -32.57
C LYS A 245 -8.84 -11.98 -31.42
N MET A 246 -8.82 -12.91 -30.48
CA MET A 246 -7.76 -13.05 -29.48
C MET A 246 -7.18 -14.46 -29.57
N GLN A 247 -5.88 -14.57 -29.73
CA GLN A 247 -5.23 -15.86 -29.96
C GLN A 247 -4.08 -16.08 -28.99
N CYS A 248 -4.14 -17.17 -28.23
CA CYS A 248 -3.03 -17.60 -27.39
C CYS A 248 -1.88 -18.11 -28.27
N LEU A 249 -0.67 -17.64 -27.98
CA LEU A 249 0.56 -18.11 -28.61
C LEU A 249 0.98 -19.44 -27.98
N ASP A 250 1.30 -20.45 -28.79
CA ASP A 250 1.72 -21.75 -28.26
C ASP A 250 3.16 -21.70 -27.72
N LEU A 251 3.29 -21.73 -26.40
CA LEU A 251 4.58 -21.72 -25.71
C LEU A 251 5.10 -23.11 -25.36
N ARG A 252 4.35 -24.19 -25.62
CA ARG A 252 4.72 -25.56 -25.21
C ARG A 252 6.13 -25.98 -25.66
N PRO A 253 6.57 -25.71 -26.91
CA PRO A 253 7.92 -26.08 -27.35
C PRO A 253 9.05 -25.29 -26.65
N PHE A 254 8.71 -24.17 -26.02
CA PHE A 254 9.66 -23.22 -25.44
C PHE A 254 9.68 -23.25 -23.90
N ALA A 255 8.65 -23.83 -23.27
CA ALA A 255 8.60 -24.02 -21.83
C ALA A 255 9.80 -24.83 -21.34
N ASN A 256 10.41 -24.39 -20.24
CA ASN A 256 11.60 -25.02 -19.67
C ASN A 256 11.44 -25.42 -18.20
N MET A 257 10.37 -25.00 -17.53
CA MET A 257 10.13 -25.31 -16.12
C MET A 257 8.66 -25.52 -15.80
N GLY A 258 8.36 -26.38 -14.83
CA GLY A 258 7.01 -26.61 -14.28
C GLY A 258 6.66 -25.61 -13.18
N PHE A 259 5.37 -25.45 -12.86
CA PHE A 259 4.98 -24.60 -11.73
C PHE A 259 5.24 -25.21 -10.36
N LYS A 260 5.13 -26.54 -10.27
CA LYS A 260 5.27 -27.33 -9.06
C LYS A 260 6.72 -27.79 -8.89
N ASP A 261 7.18 -27.79 -7.64
CA ASP A 261 8.45 -28.32 -7.20
C ASP A 261 8.26 -29.23 -5.96
N GLU A 262 9.21 -30.12 -5.74
CA GLU A 262 9.30 -30.91 -4.50
C GLU A 262 10.64 -30.69 -3.77
N THR A 263 11.71 -30.29 -4.47
CA THR A 263 13.06 -30.23 -3.90
C THR A 263 13.77 -28.94 -4.30
N ASP A 264 14.09 -28.09 -3.32
CA ASP A 264 14.82 -26.84 -3.54
C ASP A 264 16.23 -27.08 -4.11
N GLY A 265 16.53 -26.44 -5.23
CA GLY A 265 17.89 -26.36 -5.78
C GLY A 265 18.31 -27.54 -6.67
N ASP A 266 17.39 -28.43 -7.04
CA ASP A 266 17.69 -29.62 -7.84
C ASP A 266 17.63 -29.37 -9.35
N LYS A 267 17.07 -28.22 -9.77
CA LYS A 267 16.93 -27.76 -11.15
C LYS A 267 16.01 -28.64 -12.01
N GLN A 268 15.17 -29.48 -11.41
CA GLN A 268 14.27 -30.41 -12.12
C GLN A 268 12.82 -29.92 -12.18
N GLY A 269 12.41 -29.01 -11.30
CA GLY A 269 11.04 -28.52 -11.22
C GLY A 269 10.92 -27.15 -10.54
N GLY A 270 9.69 -26.64 -10.48
CA GLY A 270 9.38 -25.39 -9.77
C GLY A 270 9.74 -24.12 -10.52
N TRP A 271 8.74 -23.23 -10.66
CA TRP A 271 8.88 -21.88 -11.21
C TRP A 271 10.23 -21.23 -10.88
N THR A 272 10.64 -21.22 -9.61
CA THR A 272 11.96 -20.72 -9.17
C THR A 272 12.85 -21.75 -8.52
N ASP A 273 12.51 -23.04 -8.59
CA ASP A 273 13.31 -24.13 -8.01
C ASP A 273 13.59 -23.86 -6.52
N GLN A 274 12.51 -23.75 -5.73
CA GLN A 274 12.50 -23.37 -4.30
C GLN A 274 11.72 -24.38 -3.43
N GLY A 275 11.62 -25.63 -3.89
CA GLY A 275 10.80 -26.64 -3.23
C GLY A 275 9.35 -26.16 -3.12
N THR A 276 8.70 -26.40 -1.99
CA THR A 276 7.26 -26.16 -1.87
C THR A 276 6.82 -24.69 -1.98
N ASN A 277 7.76 -23.75 -1.95
CA ASN A 277 7.53 -22.35 -2.24
C ASN A 277 7.47 -22.09 -3.76
N ASP A 278 6.34 -22.45 -4.36
CA ASP A 278 6.18 -22.50 -5.82
C ASP A 278 4.81 -21.97 -6.30
N MET A 279 4.51 -22.20 -7.59
CA MET A 279 3.28 -21.78 -8.25
C MET A 279 2.31 -22.94 -8.50
N ARG A 280 2.40 -24.05 -7.75
CA ARG A 280 1.62 -25.28 -8.02
C ARG A 280 0.10 -25.11 -8.11
N ASN A 281 -0.44 -24.06 -7.49
CA ASN A 281 -1.88 -23.80 -7.46
C ASN A 281 -2.38 -22.92 -8.63
N ILE A 282 -1.50 -22.49 -9.54
CA ILE A 282 -1.90 -21.75 -10.74
C ILE A 282 -2.82 -22.64 -11.59
N PRO A 283 -4.01 -22.16 -11.97
CA PRO A 283 -4.92 -22.92 -12.83
C PRO A 283 -4.30 -23.11 -14.22
N THR A 284 -4.47 -24.30 -14.80
CA THR A 284 -3.91 -24.66 -16.12
C THR A 284 -5.02 -24.92 -17.15
N GLY A 285 -4.65 -25.01 -18.43
CA GLY A 285 -5.57 -25.04 -19.57
C GLY A 285 -5.93 -23.65 -20.07
N MET A 286 -7.00 -23.57 -20.86
CA MET A 286 -7.52 -22.29 -21.34
C MET A 286 -8.21 -21.55 -20.17
N GLN A 287 -7.61 -20.45 -19.74
CA GLN A 287 -8.08 -19.62 -18.63
C GLN A 287 -8.53 -18.26 -19.15
N MET A 288 -9.73 -17.84 -18.77
CA MET A 288 -10.22 -16.48 -19.01
C MET A 288 -9.89 -15.63 -17.78
N LEU A 289 -8.95 -14.69 -17.91
CA LEU A 289 -8.57 -13.79 -16.81
C LEU A 289 -8.95 -12.36 -17.19
N LYS A 290 -9.87 -11.73 -16.44
CA LYS A 290 -10.40 -10.39 -16.74
C LYS A 290 -10.80 -10.23 -18.21
N THR A 291 -11.51 -11.22 -18.77
CA THR A 291 -11.94 -11.30 -20.20
C THR A 291 -10.85 -11.56 -21.25
N ILE A 292 -9.60 -11.77 -20.84
CA ILE A 292 -8.49 -12.09 -21.73
C ILE A 292 -8.24 -13.62 -21.67
N PRO A 293 -8.26 -14.33 -22.81
CA PRO A 293 -7.92 -15.75 -22.84
C PRO A 293 -6.41 -15.92 -22.68
N PHE A 294 -5.99 -16.90 -21.87
CA PHE A 294 -4.62 -17.36 -21.75
C PHE A 294 -4.59 -18.89 -21.81
N ASP A 295 -3.74 -19.45 -22.66
CA ASP A 295 -3.45 -20.89 -22.66
C ASP A 295 -2.31 -21.15 -21.67
N ILE A 296 -2.66 -21.46 -20.42
CA ILE A 296 -1.69 -21.77 -19.37
C ILE A 296 -1.36 -23.26 -19.44
N ILE A 297 -0.11 -23.60 -19.71
CA ILE A 297 0.27 -24.97 -20.05
C ILE A 297 0.08 -25.91 -18.84
N ASN A 298 -0.71 -26.97 -19.04
CA ASN A 298 -0.82 -28.08 -18.10
C ASN A 298 0.49 -28.91 -18.12
N PRO A 299 1.23 -29.01 -17.00
CA PRO A 299 2.48 -29.76 -16.97
C PRO A 299 2.31 -31.25 -17.28
N ASP A 300 1.17 -31.84 -16.93
CA ASP A 300 0.89 -33.28 -17.14
C ASP A 300 0.85 -33.64 -18.64
N THR A 301 0.55 -32.67 -19.49
CA THR A 301 0.47 -32.85 -20.94
C THR A 301 1.69 -32.27 -21.68
N ASN A 302 2.68 -31.74 -20.96
CA ASN A 302 3.86 -31.11 -21.53
C ASN A 302 5.17 -31.48 -20.79
N ASN A 303 5.36 -32.77 -20.51
CA ASN A 303 6.59 -33.31 -19.90
C ASN A 303 6.99 -32.59 -18.60
N GLY A 304 6.01 -32.24 -17.75
CA GLY A 304 6.23 -31.55 -16.48
C GLY A 304 6.48 -30.04 -16.59
N LYS A 305 6.43 -29.45 -17.79
CA LYS A 305 6.80 -28.04 -18.04
C LYS A 305 5.57 -27.18 -18.32
N SER A 306 5.53 -25.99 -17.73
CA SER A 306 4.38 -25.08 -17.80
C SER A 306 4.73 -23.65 -18.19
N CYS A 307 5.98 -23.22 -17.98
CA CYS A 307 6.37 -21.82 -18.14
C CYS A 307 7.78 -21.70 -18.70
N VAL A 308 8.11 -20.48 -19.16
CA VAL A 308 9.45 -20.10 -19.59
C VAL A 308 10.11 -19.29 -18.50
N MET A 309 11.15 -19.83 -17.88
CA MET A 309 11.99 -19.14 -16.91
C MET A 309 13.25 -18.63 -17.58
N LEU A 310 13.67 -17.41 -17.25
CA LEU A 310 14.89 -16.81 -17.80
C LEU A 310 15.97 -16.63 -16.74
N TYR A 311 17.20 -16.52 -17.23
CA TYR A 311 18.41 -16.26 -16.43
C TYR A 311 18.22 -15.11 -15.45
N SER A 312 18.88 -15.21 -14.30
CA SER A 312 19.02 -14.15 -13.30
C SER A 312 20.34 -14.34 -12.55
N THR A 313 20.84 -13.28 -11.91
CA THR A 313 21.95 -13.39 -10.96
C THR A 313 21.60 -14.24 -9.73
N LYS A 314 20.31 -14.47 -9.43
CA LYS A 314 19.85 -15.37 -8.35
C LYS A 314 19.73 -16.83 -8.76
N LYS A 315 19.48 -17.09 -10.04
CA LYS A 315 19.30 -18.43 -10.63
C LYS A 315 19.95 -18.44 -12.02
N ASP A 316 21.23 -18.84 -12.05
CA ASP A 316 22.12 -18.69 -13.20
C ASP A 316 22.01 -19.80 -14.26
N PHE A 317 21.23 -20.85 -13.97
CA PHE A 317 21.06 -22.02 -14.84
C PHE A 317 19.91 -21.90 -15.84
N PHE A 318 19.07 -20.87 -15.74
CA PHE A 318 18.05 -20.59 -16.74
C PHE A 318 18.64 -19.91 -18.00
N SER A 319 17.95 -20.05 -19.13
CA SER A 319 18.40 -19.47 -20.41
C SER A 319 18.36 -17.94 -20.40
N LYS A 320 19.37 -17.29 -20.98
CA LYS A 320 19.38 -15.83 -21.15
C LYS A 320 18.39 -15.32 -22.18
N GLU A 321 18.05 -16.16 -23.16
CA GLU A 321 17.10 -15.85 -24.22
C GLU A 321 16.32 -17.11 -24.59
N VAL A 322 15.03 -16.96 -24.88
CA VAL A 322 14.15 -18.01 -25.40
C VAL A 322 13.36 -17.45 -26.58
N GLY A 323 13.45 -18.12 -27.73
CA GLY A 323 12.87 -17.68 -28.99
C GLY A 323 13.85 -17.90 -30.16
N PRO A 324 13.53 -17.39 -31.36
CA PRO A 324 12.32 -16.66 -31.70
C PRO A 324 11.07 -17.57 -31.71
N ILE A 325 10.01 -17.13 -31.04
CA ILE A 325 8.72 -17.81 -31.02
C ILE A 325 7.89 -17.31 -32.22
N PRO A 326 7.52 -18.19 -33.17
CA PRO A 326 6.82 -17.77 -34.39
C PRO A 326 5.42 -17.20 -34.08
N VAL A 327 5.11 -16.02 -34.65
CA VAL A 327 3.79 -15.39 -34.58
C VAL A 327 3.12 -15.39 -35.95
N GLY A 328 3.78 -14.80 -36.96
CA GLY A 328 3.36 -14.79 -38.36
C GLY A 328 2.03 -14.09 -38.64
N LYS A 329 1.64 -13.10 -37.83
CA LYS A 329 0.31 -12.44 -37.90
C LYS A 329 0.39 -10.96 -37.53
N LYS A 330 -0.59 -10.18 -38.01
CA LYS A 330 -0.85 -8.82 -37.52
C LYS A 330 -1.47 -8.88 -36.13
N ALA A 331 -1.17 -7.88 -35.31
CA ALA A 331 -1.74 -7.74 -33.98
C ALA A 331 -1.81 -6.25 -33.59
N ASP A 332 -2.95 -5.80 -33.09
CA ASP A 332 -3.10 -4.46 -32.49
C ASP A 332 -2.35 -4.34 -31.15
N SER A 333 -2.32 -5.43 -30.39
CA SER A 333 -1.56 -5.51 -29.15
C SER A 333 -1.17 -6.95 -28.82
N ILE A 334 -0.14 -7.10 -27.98
CA ILE A 334 0.27 -8.38 -27.41
C ILE A 334 0.17 -8.26 -25.89
N ILE A 335 -0.47 -9.22 -25.26
CA ILE A 335 -0.65 -9.27 -23.81
C ILE A 335 0.22 -10.40 -23.26
N PHE A 336 1.15 -10.05 -22.39
CA PHE A 336 2.08 -10.97 -21.76
C PHE A 336 1.59 -11.29 -20.35
N LEU A 337 1.45 -12.56 -20.01
CA LEU A 337 1.18 -13.04 -18.66
C LEU A 337 2.49 -13.53 -18.04
N HIS A 338 2.90 -12.91 -16.93
CA HIS A 338 4.21 -13.15 -16.35
C HIS A 338 4.24 -12.93 -14.84
N ALA A 339 5.36 -13.27 -14.23
CA ALA A 339 5.68 -12.89 -12.85
C ALA A 339 7.20 -12.85 -12.68
N ALA A 340 7.66 -12.34 -11.53
CA ALA A 340 9.07 -12.40 -11.16
C ALA A 340 9.25 -12.64 -9.67
N ALA A 341 10.25 -13.45 -9.31
CA ALA A 341 10.72 -13.57 -7.93
C ALA A 341 11.98 -12.73 -7.71
N TRP A 342 12.24 -12.35 -6.45
CA TRP A 342 13.31 -11.43 -6.07
C TRP A 342 13.25 -10.08 -6.79
N ALA A 343 12.04 -9.68 -7.19
CA ALA A 343 11.74 -8.39 -7.81
C ALA A 343 11.33 -7.37 -6.73
N GLY A 344 12.09 -7.32 -5.62
CA GLY A 344 11.82 -6.41 -4.50
C GLY A 344 12.40 -5.01 -4.67
N LYS A 345 13.28 -4.81 -5.67
CA LYS A 345 13.88 -3.52 -5.98
C LYS A 345 13.29 -2.96 -7.27
N GLU A 346 12.61 -1.83 -7.17
CA GLU A 346 12.03 -1.14 -8.32
C GLU A 346 13.10 -0.57 -9.27
N GLY A 347 12.68 -0.27 -10.50
CA GLY A 347 13.54 0.29 -11.54
C GLY A 347 14.50 -0.71 -12.17
N ILE A 348 14.55 -1.95 -11.67
CA ILE A 348 15.38 -3.02 -12.22
C ILE A 348 14.65 -3.66 -13.40
N GLU A 349 15.37 -3.85 -14.50
CA GLU A 349 14.87 -4.61 -15.65
C GLU A 349 14.89 -6.09 -15.32
N ALA A 350 13.69 -6.68 -15.22
CA ALA A 350 13.52 -8.11 -14.98
C ALA A 350 13.75 -8.91 -16.26
N MET A 351 13.13 -8.47 -17.36
CA MET A 351 13.23 -9.09 -18.68
C MET A 351 12.91 -8.08 -19.78
N ARG A 352 13.02 -8.52 -21.03
CA ARG A 352 12.70 -7.75 -22.22
C ARG A 352 12.02 -8.64 -23.25
N TYR A 353 11.02 -8.09 -23.93
CA TYR A 353 10.42 -8.72 -25.09
C TYR A 353 10.97 -8.09 -26.36
N ARG A 354 11.52 -8.91 -27.26
CA ARG A 354 11.91 -8.46 -28.61
C ARG A 354 10.84 -8.89 -29.60
N ILE A 355 10.22 -7.90 -30.22
CA ILE A 355 9.24 -8.07 -31.30
C ILE A 355 9.99 -7.91 -32.62
N THR A 356 9.88 -8.90 -33.50
CA THR A 356 10.47 -8.83 -34.83
C THR A 356 9.35 -8.84 -35.87
N TYR A 357 9.34 -7.87 -36.79
CA TYR A 357 8.38 -7.80 -37.89
C TYR A 357 8.87 -8.54 -39.13
N ASP A 358 7.98 -8.82 -40.08
CA ASP A 358 8.33 -9.51 -41.33
C ASP A 358 9.31 -8.71 -42.20
N ASP A 359 9.32 -7.37 -42.09
CA ASP A 359 10.30 -6.49 -42.75
C ASP A 359 11.69 -6.50 -42.10
N GLY A 360 11.88 -7.30 -41.05
CA GLY A 360 13.12 -7.45 -40.30
C GLY A 360 13.37 -6.36 -39.26
N LYS A 361 12.47 -5.38 -39.09
CA LYS A 361 12.58 -4.40 -38.01
C LYS A 361 12.33 -5.07 -36.66
N GLU A 362 13.04 -4.60 -35.65
CA GLU A 362 12.92 -5.08 -34.28
C GLU A 362 12.54 -3.94 -33.34
N LEU A 363 11.74 -4.29 -32.33
CA LEU A 363 11.38 -3.41 -31.23
C LEU A 363 11.55 -4.17 -29.93
N GLU A 364 12.17 -3.50 -28.96
CA GLU A 364 12.42 -4.08 -27.65
C GLU A 364 11.58 -3.39 -26.57
N ILE A 365 10.95 -4.20 -25.71
CA ILE A 365 10.04 -3.76 -24.66
C ILE A 365 10.64 -4.18 -23.32
N PRO A 366 11.30 -3.27 -22.57
CA PRO A 366 11.85 -3.60 -21.27
C PRO A 366 10.73 -3.75 -20.23
N VAL A 367 10.79 -4.82 -19.43
CA VAL A 367 9.88 -5.10 -18.32
C VAL A 367 10.59 -4.72 -17.02
N ILE A 368 10.11 -3.64 -16.38
CA ILE A 368 10.77 -3.01 -15.24
C ILE A 368 9.97 -3.31 -13.96
N THR A 369 10.64 -3.76 -12.91
CA THR A 369 10.07 -3.95 -11.58
C THR A 369 9.54 -2.62 -11.01
N GLY A 370 8.37 -2.62 -10.38
CA GLY A 370 7.65 -1.42 -9.92
C GLY A 370 6.78 -0.81 -11.02
N LYS A 371 7.20 -0.93 -12.29
CA LYS A 371 6.49 -0.31 -13.43
C LYS A 371 5.58 -1.28 -14.16
N HIS A 372 6.05 -2.45 -14.56
CA HIS A 372 5.30 -3.41 -15.38
C HIS A 372 4.91 -4.67 -14.60
N LEU A 373 5.65 -5.00 -13.55
CA LEU A 373 5.37 -6.08 -12.60
C LEU A 373 5.98 -5.75 -11.25
N ASN A 374 5.59 -6.49 -10.22
CA ASN A 374 6.27 -6.49 -8.93
C ASN A 374 6.68 -7.92 -8.56
N ASP A 375 7.30 -8.08 -7.39
CA ASP A 375 7.56 -9.40 -6.84
C ASP A 375 6.25 -10.20 -6.73
N TRP A 376 6.30 -11.48 -7.11
CA TRP A 376 5.16 -12.41 -7.06
C TRP A 376 4.55 -12.56 -5.66
N TRP A 377 5.26 -12.19 -4.59
CA TRP A 377 4.73 -12.12 -3.23
C TRP A 377 4.13 -10.76 -2.84
N SER A 378 4.42 -9.70 -3.57
CA SER A 378 4.02 -8.34 -3.18
C SER A 378 2.53 -8.07 -3.37
N LEU A 379 1.92 -8.64 -4.41
CA LEU A 379 0.56 -8.36 -4.86
C LEU A 379 0.26 -6.86 -5.05
N GLN A 380 1.30 -6.05 -5.29
CA GLN A 380 1.15 -4.62 -5.51
C GLN A 380 0.84 -4.35 -6.97
N GLU A 381 -0.11 -3.46 -7.25
CA GLU A 381 -0.38 -3.02 -8.61
C GLU A 381 0.86 -2.32 -9.21
N PRO A 382 1.27 -2.69 -10.44
CA PRO A 382 2.39 -2.04 -11.12
C PRO A 382 2.02 -0.60 -11.53
N ALA A 383 3.01 0.28 -11.72
CA ALA A 383 2.76 1.70 -12.00
C ALA A 383 2.21 1.98 -13.42
N ASP A 384 2.57 1.19 -14.44
CA ASP A 384 2.14 1.42 -15.82
C ASP A 384 0.63 1.19 -16.00
N PRO A 385 -0.09 2.08 -16.70
CA PRO A 385 -1.53 1.93 -16.93
C PRO A 385 -1.89 0.74 -17.85
N ASN A 386 -0.93 0.15 -18.55
CA ASN A 386 -1.12 -1.06 -19.36
C ASN A 386 -0.61 -2.32 -18.67
N ALA A 387 -0.29 -2.24 -17.37
CA ALA A 387 0.08 -3.38 -16.55
C ALA A 387 -0.87 -3.51 -15.35
N CYS A 388 -1.15 -4.74 -14.93
CA CYS A 388 -1.95 -4.98 -13.73
C CYS A 388 -1.57 -6.29 -13.03
N LEU A 389 -1.87 -6.39 -11.74
CA LEU A 389 -2.02 -7.69 -11.08
C LEU A 389 -3.29 -8.34 -11.65
N ILE A 390 -3.12 -9.41 -12.43
CA ILE A 390 -4.24 -10.02 -13.16
C ILE A 390 -4.85 -11.22 -12.42
N MET A 391 -4.05 -11.90 -11.61
CA MET A 391 -4.46 -13.09 -10.86
C MET A 391 -3.67 -13.21 -9.55
N ASP A 392 -4.36 -13.54 -8.47
CA ASP A 392 -3.80 -13.97 -7.20
C ASP A 392 -4.26 -15.38 -6.83
N VAL A 393 -3.38 -16.18 -6.23
CA VAL A 393 -3.67 -17.57 -5.91
C VAL A 393 -3.18 -17.89 -4.52
N LYS A 394 -4.09 -18.37 -3.67
CA LYS A 394 -3.74 -18.89 -2.33
C LYS A 394 -2.78 -20.07 -2.48
N SER A 395 -1.70 -20.04 -1.74
CA SER A 395 -0.69 -21.10 -1.71
C SER A 395 -0.22 -21.29 -0.28
N GLU A 396 -0.74 -22.32 0.38
CA GLU A 396 -0.42 -22.69 1.77
C GLU A 396 1.07 -22.97 1.97
N ASN A 397 1.77 -23.32 0.89
CA ASN A 397 3.20 -23.64 0.89
C ASN A 397 4.09 -22.46 0.51
N SER A 398 3.53 -21.37 -0.02
CA SER A 398 4.30 -20.16 -0.28
C SER A 398 4.59 -19.42 1.04
N ALA A 399 5.73 -18.75 1.14
CA ALA A 399 6.11 -18.03 2.37
C ALA A 399 5.12 -16.92 2.77
N ARG A 400 4.25 -16.48 1.86
CA ARG A 400 3.21 -15.47 2.10
C ARG A 400 1.78 -16.00 2.12
N GLY A 401 1.57 -17.31 1.91
CA GLY A 401 0.23 -17.89 1.81
C GLY A 401 -0.52 -17.57 0.51
N ILE A 402 0.07 -16.75 -0.37
CA ILE A 402 -0.53 -16.24 -1.61
C ILE A 402 0.57 -15.81 -2.60
N VAL A 403 0.29 -15.97 -3.90
CA VAL A 403 1.20 -15.62 -5.01
C VAL A 403 0.44 -14.85 -6.08
N GLY A 404 1.13 -13.98 -6.81
CA GLY A 404 0.55 -13.10 -7.83
C GLY A 404 1.18 -13.25 -9.21
N VAL A 405 0.35 -13.10 -10.24
CA VAL A 405 0.74 -13.06 -11.64
C VAL A 405 0.26 -11.75 -12.26
N TYR A 406 1.12 -11.11 -13.03
CA TYR A 406 0.88 -9.82 -13.66
C TYR A 406 0.67 -9.98 -15.16
N ALA A 407 -0.09 -9.05 -15.73
CA ALA A 407 -0.21 -8.92 -17.17
C ALA A 407 0.34 -7.57 -17.63
N LEU A 408 1.02 -7.56 -18.79
CA LEU A 408 1.43 -6.36 -19.49
C LEU A 408 0.83 -6.37 -20.89
N ARG A 409 0.02 -5.36 -21.22
CA ARG A 409 -0.45 -5.09 -22.57
C ARG A 409 0.53 -4.17 -23.29
N TRP A 410 1.19 -4.71 -24.30
CA TRP A 410 1.95 -3.91 -25.24
C TRP A 410 1.08 -3.51 -26.43
N ILE A 411 0.88 -2.22 -26.63
CA ILE A 411 0.19 -1.67 -27.80
C ILE A 411 1.18 -1.65 -28.96
N ASN A 412 0.85 -2.35 -30.05
CA ASN A 412 1.73 -2.42 -31.22
C ASN A 412 1.72 -1.05 -31.93
N PRO A 413 2.87 -0.37 -32.07
CA PRO A 413 2.96 0.92 -32.77
C PRO A 413 2.82 0.79 -34.29
N SER A 414 2.83 -0.44 -34.83
CA SER A 414 2.65 -0.72 -36.26
C SER A 414 1.72 -1.93 -36.43
N PRO A 415 0.42 -1.79 -36.08
CA PRO A 415 -0.56 -2.88 -36.13
C PRO A 415 -0.80 -3.41 -37.55
N GLU A 416 -0.57 -2.58 -38.57
CA GLU A 416 -0.71 -2.93 -39.97
C GLU A 416 0.36 -3.90 -40.47
N LYS A 417 1.45 -4.07 -39.71
CA LYS A 417 2.56 -4.97 -40.02
C LYS A 417 2.41 -6.30 -39.29
N SER A 418 2.71 -7.37 -40.02
CA SER A 418 2.80 -8.71 -39.43
C SER A 418 3.99 -8.80 -38.48
N VAL A 419 3.71 -9.23 -37.25
CA VAL A 419 4.73 -9.65 -36.27
C VAL A 419 5.21 -11.04 -36.69
N ARG A 420 6.49 -11.14 -37.03
CA ARG A 420 7.15 -12.40 -37.41
C ARG A 420 7.32 -13.31 -36.20
N SER A 421 7.86 -12.76 -35.12
CA SER A 421 8.19 -13.51 -33.92
C SER A 421 8.32 -12.64 -32.68
N VAL A 422 8.26 -13.28 -31.51
CA VAL A 422 8.62 -12.69 -30.22
C VAL A 422 9.75 -13.50 -29.57
N SER A 423 10.72 -12.83 -28.96
CA SER A 423 11.75 -13.47 -28.13
C SER A 423 11.71 -12.91 -26.71
N PHE A 424 11.97 -13.76 -25.73
CA PHE A 424 12.02 -13.41 -24.31
C PHE A 424 13.47 -13.38 -23.86
N ILE A 425 13.92 -12.24 -23.35
CA ILE A 425 15.33 -11.99 -23.04
C ILE A 425 15.43 -11.59 -21.56
N SER A 426 16.36 -12.20 -20.85
CA SER A 426 16.65 -11.85 -19.45
C SER A 426 17.19 -10.43 -19.35
N GLY A 427 16.79 -9.68 -18.32
CA GLY A 427 17.41 -8.40 -17.99
C GLY A 427 18.84 -8.55 -17.43
N GLY A 428 19.26 -9.77 -17.09
CA GLY A 428 20.58 -10.07 -16.53
C GLY A 428 20.77 -9.60 -15.09
N ASN A 429 19.67 -9.36 -14.36
CA ASN A 429 19.67 -8.77 -13.02
C ASN A 429 19.10 -9.74 -11.95
N ASP A 430 18.96 -9.23 -10.73
CA ASP A 430 18.43 -9.94 -9.55
C ASP A 430 17.03 -10.57 -9.71
N PRO A 431 16.05 -9.95 -10.40
CA PRO A 431 14.75 -10.60 -10.61
C PRO A 431 14.91 -11.91 -11.39
N VAL A 432 14.18 -12.95 -10.99
CA VAL A 432 14.01 -14.20 -11.73
C VAL A 432 12.65 -14.14 -12.44
N PRO A 433 12.61 -13.73 -13.72
CA PRO A 433 11.36 -13.58 -14.45
C PRO A 433 10.89 -14.92 -15.03
N GLY A 434 9.58 -15.11 -15.06
CA GLY A 434 8.95 -16.20 -15.78
C GLY A 434 7.78 -15.73 -16.62
N ILE A 435 7.62 -16.35 -17.78
CA ILE A 435 6.52 -16.10 -18.72
C ILE A 435 5.58 -17.30 -18.65
N VAL A 436 4.32 -17.01 -18.37
CA VAL A 436 3.27 -18.02 -18.18
C VAL A 436 2.50 -18.24 -19.48
N ALA A 437 2.08 -17.17 -20.15
CA ALA A 437 1.32 -17.23 -21.39
C ALA A 437 1.45 -15.93 -22.18
N VAL A 438 1.10 -15.96 -23.47
CA VAL A 438 1.04 -14.77 -24.33
C VAL A 438 -0.22 -14.83 -25.19
N THR A 439 -0.90 -13.69 -25.31
CA THR A 439 -2.14 -13.55 -26.08
C THR A 439 -2.04 -12.40 -27.07
N LEU A 440 -2.30 -12.70 -28.35
CA LEU A 440 -2.33 -11.74 -29.44
C LEU A 440 -3.73 -11.17 -29.58
N VAL A 441 -3.83 -9.86 -29.81
CA VAL A 441 -5.08 -9.16 -30.07
C VAL A 441 -5.10 -8.74 -31.54
N SER A 442 -6.11 -9.18 -32.29
CA SER A 442 -6.28 -8.89 -33.72
C SER A 442 -6.47 -7.39 -33.98
N ASP A 443 -6.04 -6.94 -35.15
CA ASP A 443 -6.13 -5.54 -35.61
C ASP A 443 -7.57 -5.07 -35.88
N ASP A 444 -8.49 -6.02 -36.06
CA ASP A 444 -9.91 -5.78 -36.34
C ASP A 444 -10.84 -6.22 -35.20
N ILE A 445 -10.35 -6.25 -33.95
CA ILE A 445 -11.16 -6.57 -32.77
C ILE A 445 -12.28 -5.54 -32.47
N GLY A 446 -12.21 -4.37 -33.11
CA GLY A 446 -13.19 -3.28 -32.97
C GLY A 446 -13.08 -2.51 -31.64
N ASP A 447 -13.73 -1.34 -31.58
CA ASP A 447 -13.60 -0.41 -30.45
C ASP A 447 -14.06 -0.99 -29.11
N ILE A 448 -15.09 -1.84 -29.14
CA ILE A 448 -15.61 -2.52 -27.94
C ILE A 448 -14.56 -3.47 -27.37
N GLY A 449 -13.94 -4.30 -28.22
CA GLY A 449 -12.86 -5.19 -27.78
C GLY A 449 -11.67 -4.44 -27.22
N LYS A 450 -11.31 -3.31 -27.83
CA LYS A 450 -10.26 -2.42 -27.34
C LYS A 450 -10.57 -1.86 -25.95
N LYS A 451 -11.82 -1.44 -25.70
CA LYS A 451 -12.29 -0.96 -24.40
C LYS A 451 -12.32 -2.08 -23.34
N MET A 452 -12.82 -3.26 -23.69
CA MET A 452 -12.84 -4.42 -22.78
C MET A 452 -11.42 -4.79 -22.35
N ILE A 453 -10.50 -4.90 -23.29
CA ILE A 453 -9.09 -5.17 -22.98
C ILE A 453 -8.51 -4.04 -22.12
N ALA A 454 -8.79 -2.76 -22.42
CA ALA A 454 -8.30 -1.64 -21.61
C ALA A 454 -8.80 -1.72 -20.16
N SER A 455 -10.07 -2.06 -19.95
CA SER A 455 -10.67 -2.19 -18.62
C SER A 455 -10.03 -3.28 -17.76
N ALA A 456 -9.44 -4.33 -18.36
CA ALA A 456 -8.70 -5.34 -17.63
C ALA A 456 -7.44 -4.78 -16.92
N PHE A 457 -6.95 -3.62 -17.38
CA PHE A 457 -5.81 -2.88 -16.82
C PHE A 457 -6.23 -1.62 -16.07
N GLU A 458 -7.53 -1.30 -15.99
CA GLU A 458 -8.01 -0.24 -15.11
C GLU A 458 -7.76 -0.67 -13.65
N LYS A 459 -6.95 0.12 -12.95
CA LYS A 459 -6.63 -0.15 -11.55
C LYS A 459 -7.85 0.17 -10.70
N ASP A 460 -8.25 -0.80 -9.89
CA ASP A 460 -9.23 -0.54 -8.84
C ASP A 460 -8.59 0.39 -7.81
N THR A 461 -9.01 1.65 -7.76
CA THR A 461 -8.58 2.57 -6.68
C THR A 461 -9.07 2.11 -5.30
N ALA A 462 -10.00 1.14 -5.22
CA ALA A 462 -10.35 0.45 -3.97
C ALA A 462 -9.29 -0.58 -3.53
N GLY A 463 -8.29 -0.89 -4.37
CA GLY A 463 -7.11 -1.68 -4.05
C GLY A 463 -5.97 -0.89 -3.40
N ASP A 464 -6.03 0.44 -3.35
CA ASP A 464 -5.09 1.20 -2.52
C ASP A 464 -5.46 0.98 -1.06
N ILE A 465 -4.77 0.04 -0.43
CA ILE A 465 -4.92 -0.30 0.99
C ILE A 465 -4.70 0.91 1.89
N ARG A 466 -4.03 1.98 1.43
CA ARG A 466 -3.95 3.24 2.18
C ARG A 466 -5.31 3.92 2.30
N LYS A 467 -6.10 3.91 1.22
CA LYS A 467 -7.38 4.62 1.13
C LYS A 467 -8.56 3.77 1.62
N ASN A 468 -8.52 2.46 1.40
CA ASN A 468 -9.54 1.50 1.85
C ASN A 468 -8.93 0.31 2.62
N PRO A 469 -8.30 0.54 3.78
CA PRO A 469 -7.74 -0.55 4.57
C PRO A 469 -8.84 -1.42 5.19
N PRO A 470 -8.54 -2.70 5.48
CA PRO A 470 -9.52 -3.63 6.03
C PRO A 470 -10.04 -3.23 7.43
N ASP A 471 -9.32 -2.37 8.15
CA ASP A 471 -9.67 -1.86 9.48
C ASP A 471 -10.20 -0.41 9.46
N LYS A 472 -10.58 0.12 8.28
CA LYS A 472 -11.01 1.52 8.11
C LYS A 472 -12.18 1.97 8.97
N ASP A 473 -13.03 1.03 9.38
CA ASP A 473 -14.20 1.27 10.22
C ASP A 473 -13.87 1.23 11.72
N GLN A 474 -12.71 0.69 12.09
CA GLN A 474 -12.22 0.61 13.47
C GLN A 474 -11.35 1.81 13.84
N ILE A 475 -10.69 2.41 12.85
CA ILE A 475 -9.70 3.48 13.05
C ILE A 475 -10.18 4.75 12.32
N PRO A 476 -10.33 5.88 13.03
CA PRO A 476 -10.86 7.10 12.45
C PRO A 476 -9.89 7.70 11.41
N ALA A 477 -10.45 8.27 10.34
CA ALA A 477 -9.72 9.12 9.38
C ALA A 477 -9.79 10.61 9.73
N HIS A 478 -10.12 10.93 10.98
CA HIS A 478 -10.12 12.30 11.49
C HIS A 478 -9.40 12.33 12.84
N ILE A 479 -8.93 13.51 13.21
CA ILE A 479 -8.19 13.72 14.45
C ILE A 479 -9.13 13.53 15.65
N VAL A 480 -8.76 12.62 16.56
CA VAL A 480 -9.53 12.29 17.76
C VAL A 480 -8.65 12.40 19.00
N VAL A 481 -9.14 13.14 19.99
CA VAL A 481 -8.58 13.15 21.35
C VAL A 481 -9.48 12.29 22.23
N LYS A 482 -9.01 11.07 22.56
CA LYS A 482 -9.78 10.12 23.40
C LYS A 482 -9.86 10.59 24.86
N HIS A 483 -8.80 11.22 25.37
CA HIS A 483 -8.69 11.70 26.74
C HIS A 483 -7.97 13.05 26.79
N GLU A 484 -8.29 13.87 27.77
CA GLU A 484 -7.57 15.13 27.99
C GLU A 484 -6.07 14.88 28.17
N LYS A 485 -5.26 15.75 27.56
CA LYS A 485 -3.82 15.55 27.51
C LYS A 485 -3.07 16.87 27.44
N THR A 486 -2.16 17.07 28.39
CA THR A 486 -1.20 18.16 28.35
C THR A 486 0.12 17.62 27.81
N ILE A 487 0.69 18.32 26.82
CA ILE A 487 2.00 17.97 26.27
C ILE A 487 3.07 18.60 27.15
N GLY A 488 4.03 17.79 27.60
CA GLY A 488 5.11 18.26 28.46
C GLY A 488 6.07 19.22 27.72
N LYS A 489 6.80 20.04 28.49
CA LYS A 489 7.79 21.00 27.96
C LYS A 489 8.88 20.38 27.07
N ASN A 490 9.20 19.10 27.27
CA ASN A 490 10.19 18.36 26.49
C ASN A 490 9.55 17.51 25.37
N GLY A 491 8.27 17.76 25.07
CA GLY A 491 7.49 16.96 24.10
C GLY A 491 7.86 17.23 22.65
N PHE A 492 8.64 18.26 22.34
CA PHE A 492 9.03 18.59 20.96
C PHE A 492 10.55 18.64 20.84
N SER A 493 11.08 17.96 19.82
CA SER A 493 12.49 17.99 19.46
C SER A 493 12.67 17.97 17.95
N ALA A 494 13.90 18.18 17.50
CA ALA A 494 14.30 18.12 16.10
C ALA A 494 15.55 17.28 15.91
N ALA A 495 15.62 16.56 14.79
CA ALA A 495 16.79 15.81 14.36
C ALA A 495 17.28 16.32 13.00
N GLY A 496 18.58 16.41 12.80
CA GLY A 496 19.14 16.78 11.52
C GLY A 496 20.66 16.72 11.47
N SER A 497 21.22 16.79 10.27
CA SER A 497 22.65 16.94 10.07
C SER A 497 23.02 18.40 10.36
N TYR A 498 23.52 18.63 11.56
CA TYR A 498 24.08 19.92 11.99
C TYR A 498 25.45 20.20 11.36
N SER A 499 25.89 19.32 10.45
CA SER A 499 27.21 19.33 9.82
C SER A 499 27.38 20.33 8.66
N GLY A 500 26.38 21.18 8.37
CA GLY A 500 26.56 22.37 7.53
C GLY A 500 27.21 22.14 6.16
N GLY A 501 26.99 20.97 5.56
CA GLY A 501 27.56 20.65 4.26
C GLY A 501 29.09 20.55 4.19
N ARG A 502 29.84 20.68 5.32
CA ARG A 502 31.28 20.34 5.45
C ARG A 502 31.94 20.56 6.84
N GLY A 503 31.20 20.54 7.94
CA GLY A 503 31.69 20.07 9.24
C GLY A 503 31.87 21.08 10.39
N GLY A 504 31.00 21.00 11.40
CA GLY A 504 31.19 21.62 12.72
C GLY A 504 29.90 22.12 13.38
N VAL A 505 29.97 22.51 14.65
CA VAL A 505 28.88 23.19 15.40
C VAL A 505 28.70 24.66 15.00
N GLU A 506 29.44 25.16 14.00
CA GLU A 506 29.46 26.58 13.60
C GLU A 506 28.08 27.15 13.28
N SER A 507 27.19 26.35 12.67
CA SER A 507 25.81 26.80 12.40
C SER A 507 25.03 27.12 13.67
N MET A 508 25.40 26.53 14.81
CA MET A 508 24.79 26.81 16.11
C MET A 508 25.21 28.16 16.69
N ASP A 509 26.26 28.80 16.16
CA ASP A 509 26.69 30.14 16.55
C ASP A 509 26.01 31.24 15.71
N LEU A 510 25.22 30.90 14.69
CA LEU A 510 24.45 31.87 13.93
C LEU A 510 23.40 32.56 14.82
N PRO A 511 23.25 33.90 14.79
CA PRO A 511 22.36 34.64 15.69
C PRO A 511 20.90 34.18 15.70
N GLY A 512 20.41 33.60 14.60
CA GLY A 512 19.04 33.08 14.46
C GLY A 512 18.85 31.62 14.89
N PHE A 513 19.92 30.86 15.13
CA PHE A 513 19.84 29.41 15.32
C PHE A 513 19.09 29.01 16.59
N ALA A 514 19.55 29.46 17.75
CA ALA A 514 18.95 29.07 19.02
C ALA A 514 17.48 29.52 19.17
N PRO A 515 17.10 30.77 18.80
CA PRO A 515 15.69 31.17 18.77
C PRO A 515 14.82 30.26 17.89
N GLU A 516 15.34 29.86 16.74
CA GLU A 516 14.63 29.03 15.78
C GLU A 516 14.45 27.58 16.26
N VAL A 517 15.47 26.98 16.89
CA VAL A 517 15.32 25.67 17.55
C VAL A 517 14.36 25.76 18.74
N ASN A 518 14.39 26.84 19.52
CA ASN A 518 13.46 27.05 20.63
C ASN A 518 12.01 27.18 20.15
N SER A 519 11.78 27.68 18.94
CA SER A 519 10.44 27.75 18.34
C SER A 519 9.78 26.37 18.22
N ILE A 520 10.57 25.30 18.08
CA ILE A 520 10.11 23.91 17.99
C ILE A 520 10.48 23.03 19.19
N GLY A 521 10.83 23.63 20.34
CA GLY A 521 10.98 22.90 21.62
C GLY A 521 12.36 22.98 22.27
N GLY A 522 13.38 23.47 21.57
CA GLY A 522 14.71 23.70 22.18
C GLY A 522 15.53 22.42 22.42
N ILE A 523 15.12 21.28 21.84
CA ILE A 523 15.77 19.98 22.01
C ILE A 523 16.23 19.45 20.66
N LEU A 524 17.51 19.10 20.55
CA LEU A 524 18.11 18.48 19.37
C LEU A 524 18.38 17.00 19.64
N ARG A 525 18.18 16.13 18.63
CA ARG A 525 18.60 14.72 18.67
C ARG A 525 19.92 14.57 17.92
N TYR A 526 20.94 14.08 18.61
CA TYR A 526 22.28 13.93 18.05
C TYR A 526 23.06 12.72 18.61
N PRO A 527 23.79 11.99 17.74
CA PRO A 527 23.64 11.97 16.28
C PRO A 527 22.19 11.65 15.87
N HIS A 528 21.90 11.70 14.58
CA HIS A 528 20.57 11.36 14.10
C HIS A 528 20.63 10.19 13.11
N GLY A 529 19.59 9.36 13.15
CA GLY A 529 19.44 8.21 12.28
C GLY A 529 20.67 7.30 12.29
N PHE A 530 21.19 6.99 11.11
CA PHE A 530 22.32 6.08 10.95
C PHE A 530 23.69 6.72 11.22
N GLU A 531 23.78 8.04 11.38
CA GLU A 531 25.03 8.68 11.80
C GLU A 531 25.45 8.19 13.20
N GLY A 532 24.47 7.77 14.04
CA GLY A 532 24.71 7.18 15.36
C GLY A 532 25.67 5.99 15.32
N SER A 533 25.57 5.13 14.29
CA SER A 533 26.44 3.95 14.13
C SER A 533 27.91 4.30 13.86
N PHE A 534 28.22 5.57 13.59
CA PHE A 534 29.57 6.09 13.31
C PHE A 534 30.02 7.14 14.33
N SER A 535 29.25 7.34 15.39
CA SER A 535 29.62 8.23 16.49
C SER A 535 30.37 7.45 17.55
N PHE A 536 31.70 7.50 17.47
CA PHE A 536 32.58 6.77 18.37
C PHE A 536 33.11 7.67 19.48
N TRP A 537 32.48 7.66 20.64
CA TRP A 537 32.99 8.41 21.79
C TRP A 537 34.42 7.97 22.19
N PRO A 538 35.35 8.90 22.51
CA PRO A 538 35.28 10.38 22.50
C PRO A 538 35.72 11.05 21.19
N TYR A 539 35.82 10.27 20.12
CA TYR A 539 36.41 10.60 18.84
C TYR A 539 35.40 11.19 17.83
N GLY A 540 35.88 12.05 16.95
CA GLY A 540 35.16 12.56 15.79
C GLY A 540 35.69 11.94 14.49
N ILE A 541 35.05 12.25 13.37
CA ILE A 541 35.44 11.68 12.06
C ILE A 541 36.92 11.84 11.73
N ASN A 542 37.51 12.98 12.09
CA ASN A 542 38.93 13.27 11.82
C ASN A 542 39.90 12.36 12.60
N ASP A 543 39.45 11.74 13.69
CA ASP A 543 40.29 10.85 14.49
C ASP A 543 40.26 9.40 13.96
N TRP A 544 39.07 8.88 13.61
CA TRP A 544 38.89 7.47 13.25
C TRP A 544 38.95 7.19 11.75
N HIS A 545 38.53 8.14 10.90
CA HIS A 545 38.46 7.92 9.44
C HIS A 545 39.85 7.66 8.81
N PRO A 546 40.94 8.37 9.18
CA PRO A 546 42.27 8.05 8.67
C PRO A 546 42.70 6.61 8.99
N THR A 547 42.39 6.12 10.19
CA THR A 547 42.69 4.74 10.61
C THR A 547 41.90 3.72 9.79
N LEU A 548 40.63 3.99 9.50
CA LEU A 548 39.83 3.18 8.60
C LEU A 548 40.45 3.11 7.19
N CYS A 549 40.82 4.27 6.63
CA CYS A 549 41.43 4.35 5.30
C CYS A 549 42.79 3.63 5.25
N ALA A 550 43.62 3.77 6.29
CA ALA A 550 44.92 3.10 6.37
C ALA A 550 44.80 1.56 6.37
N LYS A 551 43.66 1.03 6.84
CA LYS A 551 43.32 -0.40 6.80
C LYS A 551 42.70 -0.85 5.48
N GLY A 552 42.62 0.03 4.47
CA GLY A 552 42.03 -0.25 3.16
C GLY A 552 40.49 -0.21 3.14
N GLY A 553 39.86 0.24 4.23
CA GLY A 553 38.41 0.41 4.31
C GLY A 553 37.94 1.74 3.71
N THR A 554 36.67 1.79 3.33
CA THR A 554 35.99 3.04 2.97
C THR A 554 34.69 3.17 3.73
N TYR A 555 34.26 4.40 4.00
CA TYR A 555 32.95 4.65 4.60
C TYR A 555 31.82 4.04 3.75
N GLY A 556 31.90 4.17 2.42
CA GLY A 556 30.93 3.59 1.49
C GLY A 556 30.84 2.06 1.59
N ALA A 557 31.96 1.37 1.78
CA ALA A 557 31.96 -0.08 2.00
C ALA A 557 31.29 -0.47 3.33
N ILE A 558 31.53 0.28 4.42
CA ILE A 558 30.86 0.05 5.70
C ILE A 558 29.37 0.36 5.58
N ILE A 559 28.98 1.47 4.94
CA ILE A 559 27.57 1.78 4.73
C ILE A 559 26.88 0.73 3.87
N LYS A 560 27.52 0.22 2.80
CA LYS A 560 26.97 -0.89 2.01
C LYS A 560 26.76 -2.16 2.84
N TRP A 561 27.59 -2.35 3.86
CA TRP A 561 27.46 -3.48 4.79
C TRP A 561 26.27 -3.31 5.74
N ILE A 562 26.15 -2.14 6.38
CA ILE A 562 25.01 -1.84 7.27
C ILE A 562 23.71 -1.72 6.44
N TYR A 563 23.79 -1.16 5.24
CA TYR A 563 22.70 -0.90 4.29
C TYR A 563 23.05 -1.36 2.88
N LYS A 564 22.56 -2.54 2.50
CA LYS A 564 22.74 -3.10 1.14
C LYS A 564 22.39 -2.07 0.07
N GLY A 565 23.38 -1.72 -0.77
CA GLY A 565 23.16 -1.02 -2.05
C GLY A 565 23.26 0.51 -2.06
N LYS A 566 23.79 1.18 -1.02
CA LYS A 566 23.99 2.64 -1.03
C LYS A 566 25.47 3.00 -0.88
N ASP A 567 26.08 3.67 -1.87
CA ASP A 567 27.36 4.39 -1.68
C ASP A 567 27.04 5.81 -1.22
N LYS A 568 27.56 6.21 -0.06
CA LYS A 568 27.40 7.57 0.49
C LYS A 568 28.77 8.15 0.84
N PRO A 569 28.97 9.47 0.71
CA PRO A 569 30.11 10.13 1.33
C PRO A 569 30.01 10.03 2.85
N ALA A 570 31.15 10.02 3.55
CA ALA A 570 31.17 10.00 5.00
C ALA A 570 30.52 11.28 5.57
N PRO A 571 29.54 11.16 6.49
CA PRO A 571 28.95 12.29 7.17
C PRO A 571 29.99 12.88 8.11
N TYR A 572 30.00 14.20 8.26
CA TYR A 572 30.92 14.84 9.18
C TYR A 572 30.37 14.72 10.61
N VAL A 573 30.70 13.62 11.28
CA VAL A 573 30.29 13.37 12.67
C VAL A 573 31.13 14.25 13.61
N ILE A 574 30.46 15.18 14.27
CA ILE A 574 30.98 16.11 15.28
C ILE A 574 31.22 15.34 16.58
N LYS A 575 32.27 15.73 17.33
CA LYS A 575 32.55 15.17 18.66
C LYS A 575 31.39 15.48 19.61
N MET A 576 30.95 14.49 20.39
CA MET A 576 29.86 14.67 21.34
C MET A 576 30.14 15.79 22.37
N GLN A 577 31.40 15.99 22.74
CA GLN A 577 31.84 17.08 23.62
C GLN A 577 31.53 18.46 23.03
N GLU A 578 31.79 18.64 21.73
CA GLU A 578 31.54 19.88 21.02
C GLU A 578 30.04 20.16 20.92
N MET A 579 29.24 19.13 20.63
CA MET A 579 27.78 19.23 20.59
C MET A 579 27.18 19.58 21.96
N LEU A 580 27.65 18.93 23.03
CA LEU A 580 27.22 19.23 24.40
C LEU A 580 27.54 20.67 24.80
N GLU A 581 28.76 21.14 24.50
CA GLU A 581 29.14 22.52 24.78
C GLU A 581 28.30 23.52 23.97
N ALA A 582 28.09 23.26 22.68
CA ALA A 582 27.31 24.12 21.81
C ALA A 582 25.85 24.21 22.26
N CYS A 583 25.24 23.09 22.66
CA CYS A 583 23.89 23.08 23.24
C CYS A 583 23.85 23.89 24.54
N ARG A 584 24.79 23.67 25.47
CA ARG A 584 24.85 24.40 26.74
C ARG A 584 24.99 25.91 26.51
N LYS A 585 25.92 26.33 25.65
CA LYS A 585 26.16 27.74 25.29
C LYS A 585 24.90 28.42 24.76
N ASN A 586 24.10 27.69 23.99
CA ASN A 586 22.87 28.19 23.35
C ASN A 586 21.59 27.98 24.18
N GLY A 587 21.70 27.43 25.40
CA GLY A 587 20.53 27.11 26.24
C GLY A 587 19.62 26.02 25.65
N LEU A 588 20.16 25.18 24.77
CA LEU A 588 19.47 24.06 24.14
C LEU A 588 19.72 22.76 24.91
N LYS A 589 18.86 21.77 24.67
CA LYS A 589 19.03 20.41 25.20
C LYS A 589 19.32 19.40 24.10
N LEU A 590 19.82 18.24 24.53
CA LEU A 590 20.26 17.17 23.65
C LEU A 590 19.60 15.83 24.01
N ILE A 591 19.05 15.14 23.02
CA ILE A 591 18.84 13.70 23.05
C ILE A 591 20.14 13.08 22.57
N ILE A 592 20.84 12.36 23.45
CA ILE A 592 22.07 11.66 23.09
C ILE A 592 21.68 10.30 22.52
N GLN A 593 21.87 10.12 21.23
CA GLN A 593 21.80 8.81 20.59
C GLN A 593 23.16 8.09 20.77
N LEU A 594 23.16 6.95 21.46
CA LEU A 594 24.37 6.19 21.74
C LEU A 594 24.69 5.21 20.60
N ASN A 595 25.97 5.07 20.26
CA ASN A 595 26.44 3.90 19.53
C ASN A 595 26.58 2.75 20.52
N CYS A 596 25.64 1.81 20.50
CA CYS A 596 25.57 0.76 21.51
C CYS A 596 26.23 -0.55 21.05
N VAL A 597 26.55 -0.68 19.77
CA VAL A 597 27.06 -1.93 19.18
C VAL A 597 28.52 -1.87 18.76
N SER A 598 29.12 -0.68 18.78
CA SER A 598 30.48 -0.49 18.29
C SER A 598 31.19 0.68 18.97
N MET A 599 32.52 0.60 19.00
CA MET A 599 33.39 1.66 19.50
C MET A 599 34.69 1.73 18.69
N PHE A 600 35.37 2.87 18.79
CA PHE A 600 36.75 3.03 18.35
C PHE A 600 37.57 3.35 19.60
N ASP A 601 38.62 2.59 19.87
CA ASP A 601 39.42 2.76 21.09
C ASP A 601 40.56 3.80 20.93
N GLY A 602 40.70 4.38 19.74
CA GLY A 602 41.80 5.28 19.36
C GLY A 602 42.82 4.64 18.43
N LYS A 603 42.80 3.31 18.31
CA LYS A 603 43.71 2.53 17.47
C LYS A 603 42.95 1.57 16.56
N ASP A 604 41.91 0.91 17.06
CA ASP A 604 41.12 -0.05 16.31
C ASP A 604 39.62 0.06 16.59
N PHE A 605 38.84 -0.54 15.69
CA PHE A 605 37.40 -0.62 15.82
C PHE A 605 37.02 -1.92 16.53
N LEU A 606 36.13 -1.80 17.51
CA LEU A 606 35.53 -2.93 18.18
C LEU A 606 34.04 -2.95 17.87
N TYR A 607 33.54 -4.12 17.49
CA TYR A 607 32.15 -4.34 17.11
C TYR A 607 31.62 -5.55 17.88
N MET A 608 30.35 -5.51 18.30
CA MET A 608 29.75 -6.55 19.11
C MET A 608 29.57 -7.90 18.37
N LYS A 609 29.57 -7.90 17.03
CA LYS A 609 29.78 -9.11 16.20
C LYS A 609 31.28 -9.30 15.94
N THR A 610 31.83 -10.49 16.21
CA THR A 610 33.23 -10.83 15.91
C THR A 610 33.48 -10.86 14.40
N LEU A 611 34.59 -10.27 13.95
CA LEU A 611 34.96 -10.14 12.53
C LEU A 611 36.17 -11.03 12.23
N PRO A 612 36.14 -11.93 11.21
CA PRO A 612 37.32 -12.72 10.85
C PRO A 612 38.37 -11.88 10.09
N GLU A 613 39.60 -11.80 10.62
CA GLU A 613 40.70 -10.94 10.14
C GLU A 613 41.19 -11.21 8.70
N ASP A 614 41.20 -12.46 8.22
CA ASP A 614 41.81 -12.77 6.91
C ASP A 614 40.89 -12.51 5.70
N ARG A 615 39.58 -12.38 5.93
CA ARG A 615 38.58 -12.05 4.90
C ARG A 615 38.41 -10.55 4.66
N MET A 616 39.19 -9.70 5.33
CA MET A 616 39.03 -8.26 5.26
C MET A 616 39.49 -7.61 3.94
N LYS A 617 40.10 -8.36 3.01
CA LYS A 617 41.05 -7.79 2.03
C LYS A 617 40.63 -7.65 0.57
N ARG A 618 39.41 -8.00 0.12
CA ARG A 618 39.09 -7.84 -1.33
C ARG A 618 37.94 -6.92 -1.72
N GLU A 619 36.69 -7.07 -1.27
CA GLU A 619 35.62 -6.13 -1.73
C GLU A 619 34.52 -5.75 -0.71
N ASN A 620 34.36 -6.44 0.43
CA ASN A 620 33.66 -5.97 1.64
C ASN A 620 33.93 -6.95 2.83
N PRO A 621 34.41 -6.49 4.01
CA PRO A 621 35.05 -7.36 5.03
C PRO A 621 34.17 -7.96 6.15
N LEU A 622 32.84 -7.86 6.15
CA LEU A 622 32.02 -8.24 7.32
C LEU A 622 30.92 -9.25 6.94
N GLU A 623 31.16 -10.56 7.13
CA GLU A 623 30.10 -11.58 7.14
C GLU A 623 29.94 -12.15 8.55
N ALA A 624 28.69 -12.53 8.86
CA ALA A 624 28.14 -12.75 10.19
C ALA A 624 29.03 -13.59 11.13
N GLY A 625 29.27 -13.02 12.32
CA GLY A 625 29.78 -13.71 13.49
C GLY A 625 28.74 -13.76 14.61
N THR A 626 29.08 -14.50 15.66
CA THR A 626 28.31 -14.59 16.91
C THR A 626 28.42 -13.29 17.71
N PHE A 627 27.33 -12.97 18.43
CA PHE A 627 27.34 -11.94 19.47
C PHE A 627 28.48 -12.21 20.47
N SER A 628 29.28 -11.18 20.78
CA SER A 628 30.37 -11.24 21.76
C SER A 628 30.02 -10.43 23.00
N GLN A 629 29.79 -11.14 24.11
CA GLN A 629 29.56 -10.51 25.42
C GLN A 629 30.77 -9.67 25.86
N GLU A 630 32.00 -10.15 25.61
CA GLU A 630 33.22 -9.41 25.92
C GLU A 630 33.27 -8.05 25.20
N ASN A 631 32.87 -8.02 23.93
CA ASN A 631 32.82 -6.78 23.16
C ASN A 631 31.71 -5.86 23.67
N LEU A 632 30.54 -6.40 24.01
CA LEU A 632 29.48 -5.61 24.63
C LEU A 632 29.97 -4.95 25.93
N ASP A 633 30.64 -5.70 26.81
CA ASP A 633 31.14 -5.19 28.08
C ASP A 633 32.14 -4.04 27.87
N LYS A 634 33.03 -4.17 26.88
CA LYS A 634 33.98 -3.10 26.47
C LYS A 634 33.26 -1.86 25.95
N ILE A 635 32.25 -2.02 25.10
CA ILE A 635 31.44 -0.90 24.56
C ILE A 635 30.70 -0.19 25.69
N VAL A 636 30.04 -0.95 26.57
CA VAL A 636 29.32 -0.40 27.73
C VAL A 636 30.28 0.36 28.66
N ALA A 637 31.47 -0.18 28.92
CA ALA A 637 32.50 0.49 29.71
C ALA A 637 32.98 1.78 29.04
N ASN A 638 33.18 1.79 27.72
CA ASN A 638 33.53 3.01 26.98
C ASN A 638 32.43 4.06 27.07
N ASN A 639 31.16 3.69 26.82
CA ASN A 639 30.02 4.59 26.93
C ASN A 639 29.80 5.09 28.37
N ALA A 640 30.15 4.29 29.39
CA ALA A 640 30.13 4.73 30.78
C ALA A 640 31.05 5.93 31.03
N THR A 641 32.18 6.03 30.33
CA THR A 641 33.07 7.20 30.41
C THR A 641 32.44 8.48 29.83
N MET A 642 31.54 8.34 28.84
CA MET A 642 30.76 9.48 28.34
C MET A 642 29.78 9.98 29.41
N VAL A 643 29.11 9.06 30.10
CA VAL A 643 28.21 9.41 31.21
C VAL A 643 28.98 10.11 32.33
N ASP A 644 30.17 9.61 32.68
CA ASP A 644 31.06 10.25 33.65
C ASP A 644 31.52 11.64 33.21
N TYR A 645 31.78 11.83 31.91
CA TYR A 645 32.07 13.15 31.34
C TYR A 645 30.89 14.11 31.48
N VAL A 646 29.67 13.67 31.13
CA VAL A 646 28.44 14.46 31.28
C VAL A 646 28.24 14.91 32.73
N ILE A 647 28.48 14.02 33.69
CA ILE A 647 28.36 14.33 35.13
C ILE A 647 29.46 15.31 35.56
N SER A 648 30.73 14.96 35.30
CA SER A 648 31.89 15.72 35.81
C SER A 648 32.01 17.12 35.20
N LYS A 649 31.48 17.34 34.00
CA LYS A 649 31.47 18.65 33.33
C LYS A 649 30.16 19.44 33.51
N GLY A 650 29.20 18.90 34.25
CA GLY A 650 27.94 19.59 34.57
C GLY A 650 26.98 19.70 33.39
N TYR A 651 26.96 18.73 32.48
CA TYR A 651 26.04 18.70 31.33
C TYR A 651 24.72 17.98 31.61
N LYS A 652 24.46 17.55 32.85
CA LYS A 652 23.23 16.80 33.19
C LYS A 652 21.95 17.52 32.74
N ASP A 653 21.87 18.83 32.95
CA ASP A 653 20.70 19.63 32.55
C ASP A 653 20.64 19.93 31.04
N THR A 654 21.76 19.73 30.34
CA THR A 654 21.85 19.81 28.88
C THR A 654 21.32 18.54 28.22
N VAL A 655 21.35 17.39 28.90
CA VAL A 655 20.83 16.12 28.36
C VAL A 655 19.35 15.98 28.68
N ALA A 656 18.50 15.95 27.65
CA ALA A 656 17.06 15.72 27.80
C ALA A 656 16.74 14.22 27.93
N PHE A 657 17.29 13.41 27.04
CA PHE A 657 17.00 11.98 26.92
C PHE A 657 18.26 11.21 26.48
N TRP A 658 18.31 9.92 26.83
CA TRP A 658 19.31 8.98 26.36
C TRP A 658 18.62 7.95 25.46
N GLU A 659 19.04 7.88 24.21
CA GLU A 659 18.45 7.00 23.20
C GLU A 659 19.42 5.87 22.87
N MET A 660 18.94 4.64 22.98
CA MET A 660 19.73 3.44 22.69
C MET A 660 19.74 3.24 21.18
N ASP A 661 20.88 3.49 20.55
CA ASP A 661 21.15 3.29 19.11
C ASP A 661 20.03 3.85 18.19
N ASN A 662 19.90 3.33 16.98
CA ASN A 662 18.76 3.57 16.09
C ASN A 662 17.84 2.34 16.04
N GLU A 663 17.03 2.18 14.99
CA GLU A 663 16.29 0.94 14.71
C GLU A 663 17.21 -0.18 14.20
N ARG A 664 17.72 -1.02 15.11
CA ARG A 664 18.69 -2.10 14.82
C ARG A 664 18.07 -3.41 14.32
N TRP A 665 17.13 -3.30 13.38
CA TRP A 665 16.53 -4.45 12.72
C TRP A 665 17.52 -5.25 11.84
N ASP A 666 18.76 -4.75 11.67
CA ASP A 666 19.91 -5.43 11.05
C ASP A 666 20.59 -6.49 11.95
N MET A 667 20.13 -6.66 13.19
CA MET A 667 20.56 -7.70 14.12
C MET A 667 19.36 -8.42 14.77
N PRO A 668 19.52 -9.64 15.32
CA PRO A 668 18.44 -10.31 16.05
C PRO A 668 17.89 -9.43 17.19
N GLY A 669 16.57 -9.44 17.39
CA GLY A 669 15.94 -8.59 18.40
C GLY A 669 16.40 -8.93 19.83
N SER A 670 16.71 -10.20 20.09
CA SER A 670 17.27 -10.68 21.36
C SER A 670 18.67 -10.17 21.67
N ASP A 671 19.56 -10.14 20.68
CA ASP A 671 20.91 -9.57 20.82
C ASP A 671 20.85 -8.06 21.08
N TYR A 672 19.92 -7.38 20.41
CA TYR A 672 19.72 -5.95 20.62
C TYR A 672 19.13 -5.67 22.01
N ALA A 673 18.22 -6.52 22.49
CA ALA A 673 17.69 -6.44 23.85
C ALA A 673 18.79 -6.52 24.92
N ALA A 674 19.76 -7.43 24.76
CA ALA A 674 20.91 -7.54 25.68
C ALA A 674 21.72 -6.23 25.72
N THR A 675 21.93 -5.65 24.55
CA THR A 675 22.65 -4.39 24.37
C THR A 675 21.94 -3.23 25.07
N VAL A 676 20.64 -3.08 24.81
CA VAL A 676 19.78 -2.07 25.44
C VAL A 676 19.79 -2.25 26.96
N ALA A 677 19.59 -3.47 27.45
CA ALA A 677 19.54 -3.75 28.88
C ALA A 677 20.84 -3.37 29.61
N ALA A 678 22.00 -3.67 29.02
CA ALA A 678 23.29 -3.33 29.61
C ALA A 678 23.52 -1.82 29.69
N HIS A 679 23.21 -1.09 28.61
CA HIS A 679 23.38 0.37 28.56
C HIS A 679 22.41 1.10 29.48
N VAL A 680 21.12 0.72 29.49
CA VAL A 680 20.11 1.32 30.37
C VAL A 680 20.50 1.14 31.84
N LYS A 681 20.89 -0.08 32.25
CA LYS A 681 21.35 -0.35 33.64
C LYS A 681 22.59 0.47 33.99
N MET A 682 23.55 0.57 33.06
CA MET A 682 24.75 1.39 33.24
C MET A 682 24.38 2.86 33.47
N ILE A 683 23.55 3.45 32.62
CA ILE A 683 23.19 4.88 32.74
C ILE A 683 22.39 5.13 34.03
N ARG A 684 21.39 4.29 34.35
CA ARG A 684 20.58 4.40 35.57
C ARG A 684 21.42 4.28 36.85
N SER A 685 22.48 3.48 36.84
CA SER A 685 23.38 3.36 38.00
C SER A 685 24.15 4.67 38.29
N LYS A 686 24.38 5.50 37.27
CA LYS A 686 25.13 6.76 37.37
C LYS A 686 24.22 7.99 37.45
N ILE A 687 23.07 7.96 36.78
CA ILE A 687 22.06 9.01 36.72
C ILE A 687 20.68 8.36 36.90
N PRO A 688 20.24 8.10 38.15
CA PRO A 688 18.98 7.40 38.43
C PRO A 688 17.75 8.03 37.77
N GLU A 689 17.75 9.36 37.60
CA GLU A 689 16.67 10.14 37.01
C GLU A 689 16.67 10.18 35.47
N ALA A 690 17.70 9.63 34.82
CA ALA A 690 17.88 9.74 33.37
C ALA A 690 16.74 9.09 32.58
N LYS A 691 16.25 9.75 31.53
CA LYS A 691 15.12 9.29 30.74
C LYS A 691 15.56 8.49 29.52
N MET A 692 15.08 7.26 29.37
CA MET A 692 15.54 6.29 28.37
C MET A 692 14.56 6.16 27.20
N ILE A 693 15.09 6.22 25.98
CA ILE A 693 14.37 5.96 24.72
C ILE A 693 14.95 4.70 24.08
N VAL A 694 14.08 3.78 23.66
CA VAL A 694 14.46 2.57 22.91
C VAL A 694 13.71 2.53 21.58
N CYS A 695 14.44 2.50 20.47
CA CYS A 695 13.85 2.44 19.13
C CYS A 695 13.16 1.10 18.87
N LEU A 696 11.98 1.18 18.24
CA LEU A 696 11.32 0.08 17.56
C LEU A 696 11.58 0.20 16.06
N ALA A 697 11.55 -0.91 15.33
CA ALA A 697 11.53 -0.85 13.88
C ALA A 697 10.23 -0.20 13.41
N GLY A 698 10.33 0.65 12.38
CA GLY A 698 9.17 1.28 11.73
C GLY A 698 8.17 0.24 11.21
N ILE A 699 6.88 0.61 11.19
CA ILE A 699 5.81 -0.20 10.60
C ILE A 699 5.53 0.36 9.21
N ASP A 700 5.64 -0.48 8.18
CA ASP A 700 5.32 -0.05 6.81
C ASP A 700 3.84 0.37 6.74
N ALA A 701 3.60 1.53 6.10
CA ALA A 701 2.26 2.07 5.94
C ALA A 701 1.31 1.02 5.33
N TYR A 702 0.24 0.70 6.06
CA TYR A 702 -0.74 -0.33 5.72
C TYR A 702 -0.15 -1.68 5.28
N CYS A 703 0.83 -2.20 6.02
CA CYS A 703 1.32 -3.57 5.81
C CYS A 703 0.17 -4.61 5.84
N ALA A 704 -0.10 -5.24 4.69
CA ALA A 704 -1.22 -6.17 4.50
C ALA A 704 -1.09 -7.48 5.32
N ASN A 705 0.14 -7.90 5.63
CA ASN A 705 0.43 -9.01 6.53
C ASN A 705 1.27 -8.50 7.71
N LEU A 706 0.59 -7.86 8.65
CA LEU A 706 1.25 -7.26 9.81
C LEU A 706 2.02 -8.30 10.64
N ASP A 707 1.43 -9.47 10.91
CA ASP A 707 2.08 -10.50 11.74
C ASP A 707 3.28 -11.18 11.07
N GLY A 708 3.28 -11.26 9.74
CA GLY A 708 4.40 -11.75 8.94
C GLY A 708 5.45 -10.69 8.58
N SER A 709 5.24 -9.43 8.96
CA SER A 709 6.22 -8.37 8.72
C SER A 709 7.50 -8.61 9.53
N ARG A 710 8.66 -8.54 8.87
CA ARG A 710 9.96 -8.71 9.52
C ARG A 710 10.16 -7.72 10.67
N TYR A 711 9.65 -6.50 10.55
CA TYR A 711 9.78 -5.45 11.57
C TYR A 711 8.91 -5.77 12.79
N ILE A 712 7.70 -6.29 12.57
CA ILE A 712 6.81 -6.73 13.66
C ILE A 712 7.37 -7.95 14.37
N ILE A 713 7.90 -8.93 13.63
CA ILE A 713 8.58 -10.10 14.20
C ILE A 713 9.77 -9.66 15.05
N TRP A 714 10.61 -8.76 14.52
CA TRP A 714 11.76 -8.21 15.23
C TRP A 714 11.36 -7.44 16.50
N ASN A 715 10.35 -6.56 16.41
CA ASN A 715 9.82 -5.82 17.56
C ASN A 715 9.29 -6.78 18.65
N LYS A 716 8.56 -7.83 18.28
CA LYS A 716 8.08 -8.87 19.21
C LYS A 716 9.23 -9.61 19.89
N GLU A 717 10.29 -9.93 19.15
CA GLU A 717 11.50 -10.59 19.68
C GLU A 717 12.22 -9.67 20.70
N LEU A 718 12.48 -8.42 20.32
CA LEU A 718 13.08 -7.38 21.17
C LEU A 718 12.30 -7.21 22.48
N LEU A 719 10.99 -6.97 22.40
CA LEU A 719 10.14 -6.75 23.56
C LEU A 719 10.04 -7.99 24.45
N SER A 720 9.95 -9.18 23.86
CA SER A 720 9.97 -10.43 24.62
C SER A 720 11.27 -10.62 25.39
N ALA A 721 12.41 -10.36 24.76
CA ALA A 721 13.72 -10.48 25.38
C ALA A 721 13.92 -9.44 26.50
N LEU A 722 13.60 -8.16 26.26
CA LEU A 722 13.64 -7.11 27.28
C LEU A 722 12.72 -7.43 28.48
N SER A 723 11.53 -7.97 28.21
CA SER A 723 10.60 -8.41 29.26
C SER A 723 11.19 -9.52 30.12
N LYS A 724 11.86 -10.52 29.52
CA LYS A 724 12.53 -11.60 30.25
C LYS A 724 13.71 -11.09 31.08
N MET A 725 14.33 -9.98 30.66
CA MET A 725 15.43 -9.32 31.36
C MET A 725 14.98 -8.36 32.48
N GLY A 726 13.67 -8.19 32.68
CA GLY A 726 13.11 -7.33 33.75
C GLY A 726 13.20 -5.84 33.47
N MET A 727 13.22 -5.41 32.20
CA MET A 727 13.45 -4.01 31.82
C MET A 727 12.20 -3.09 31.88
N GLN A 728 11.04 -3.61 32.32
CA GLN A 728 9.75 -2.90 32.25
C GLN A 728 9.70 -1.62 33.10
N SER A 729 10.45 -1.55 34.21
CA SER A 729 10.54 -0.36 35.07
C SER A 729 11.62 0.63 34.64
N GLU A 730 12.54 0.21 33.78
CA GLU A 730 13.76 0.96 33.49
C GLU A 730 13.65 1.81 32.22
N ILE A 731 12.79 1.40 31.28
CA ILE A 731 12.57 2.05 29.97
C ILE A 731 11.36 2.98 30.05
N ASP A 732 11.59 4.29 29.92
CA ASP A 732 10.52 5.29 29.94
C ASP A 732 9.76 5.34 28.60
N TYR A 733 10.50 5.28 27.48
CA TYR A 733 9.96 5.52 26.15
C TYR A 733 10.37 4.45 25.15
N PHE A 734 9.43 4.05 24.29
CA PHE A 734 9.70 3.37 23.05
C PHE A 734 9.44 4.29 21.86
N ALA A 735 10.18 4.10 20.77
CA ALA A 735 10.16 4.98 19.63
C ALA A 735 9.98 4.22 18.32
N PRO A 736 8.75 4.00 17.83
CA PRO A 736 8.55 3.68 16.42
C PRO A 736 8.91 4.91 15.56
N HIS A 737 9.51 4.66 14.40
CA HIS A 737 9.76 5.71 13.41
C HIS A 737 8.56 5.81 12.45
N GLU A 738 8.08 7.04 12.22
CA GLU A 738 6.80 7.28 11.54
C GLU A 738 6.97 8.15 10.28
N TYR A 739 6.91 7.50 9.12
CA TYR A 739 7.03 8.16 7.80
C TYR A 739 5.93 7.70 6.84
N PRO A 740 4.69 8.23 6.95
CA PRO A 740 3.57 7.74 6.17
C PRO A 740 3.83 7.80 4.66
N PHE A 741 4.59 8.78 4.19
CA PHE A 741 4.81 9.06 2.77
C PHE A 741 6.18 8.59 2.24
N LEU A 742 6.91 7.75 3.00
CA LEU A 742 8.32 7.42 2.72
C LEU A 742 8.56 6.86 1.31
N HIS A 743 7.55 6.20 0.74
CA HIS A 743 7.65 5.48 -0.53
C HIS A 743 6.88 6.13 -1.68
N ASP A 744 6.32 7.34 -1.50
CA ASP A 744 5.57 8.02 -2.56
C ASP A 744 6.52 8.60 -3.63
N ASN A 745 6.22 8.43 -4.91
CA ASN A 745 6.95 9.09 -6.01
C ASN A 745 6.45 10.53 -6.27
N ALA A 746 7.05 11.27 -7.21
CA ALA A 746 6.64 12.65 -7.50
C ALA A 746 5.21 12.82 -8.02
N GLU A 747 4.64 11.80 -8.66
CA GLU A 747 3.27 11.83 -9.19
C GLU A 747 2.25 11.67 -8.06
N GLU A 748 2.55 10.82 -7.08
CA GLU A 748 1.65 10.47 -5.98
C GLU A 748 1.68 11.49 -4.82
N ILE A 749 2.87 11.96 -4.45
CA ILE A 749 3.10 12.54 -3.12
C ILE A 749 2.25 13.78 -2.83
N THR A 750 2.05 14.65 -3.83
CA THR A 750 1.29 15.89 -3.65
C THR A 750 -0.19 15.58 -3.43
N GLN A 751 -0.72 14.59 -4.15
CA GLN A 751 -2.10 14.15 -3.95
C GLN A 751 -2.24 13.50 -2.56
N ASN A 752 -1.35 12.57 -2.22
CA ASN A 752 -1.41 11.88 -0.94
C ASN A 752 -1.26 12.82 0.25
N TYR A 753 -0.47 13.90 0.15
CA TYR A 753 -0.40 14.95 1.16
C TYR A 753 -1.74 15.65 1.44
N LEU A 754 -2.61 15.78 0.44
CA LEU A 754 -3.93 16.39 0.61
C LEU A 754 -4.95 15.44 1.22
N GLU A 755 -4.70 14.12 1.17
CA GLU A 755 -5.62 13.10 1.65
C GLU A 755 -5.45 12.81 3.16
N ASP A 756 -6.52 12.33 3.80
CA ASP A 756 -6.57 12.15 5.26
C ASP A 756 -6.18 10.73 5.72
N TRP A 757 -5.83 9.84 4.77
CA TRP A 757 -5.49 8.45 5.08
C TRP A 757 -4.31 8.31 6.05
N CYS A 758 -3.35 9.24 6.02
CA CYS A 758 -2.18 9.22 6.90
C CYS A 758 -2.55 9.27 8.39
N ILE A 759 -3.65 9.95 8.75
CA ILE A 759 -4.16 10.02 10.13
C ILE A 759 -4.49 8.62 10.63
N ARG A 760 -5.23 7.86 9.81
CA ARG A 760 -5.63 6.50 10.12
C ARG A 760 -4.42 5.58 10.19
N ASN A 761 -3.46 5.72 9.27
CA ASN A 761 -2.22 4.93 9.30
C ASN A 761 -1.46 5.13 10.62
N LEU A 762 -1.26 6.37 11.03
CA LEU A 762 -0.53 6.70 12.26
C LEU A 762 -1.26 6.16 13.50
N TYR A 763 -2.58 6.30 13.60
CA TYR A 763 -3.30 5.70 14.72
C TYR A 763 -3.17 4.18 14.76
N ARG A 764 -3.24 3.53 13.59
CA ARG A 764 -3.03 2.09 13.47
C ARG A 764 -1.66 1.68 13.98
N ASP A 765 -0.60 2.32 13.49
CA ASP A 765 0.78 1.94 13.82
C ASP A 765 1.08 2.19 15.31
N LEU A 766 0.56 3.30 15.87
CA LEU A 766 0.65 3.61 17.30
C LEU A 766 -0.18 2.67 18.19
N ASP A 767 -1.38 2.25 17.76
CA ASP A 767 -2.22 1.29 18.47
C ASP A 767 -1.57 -0.12 18.45
N ILE A 768 -0.94 -0.51 17.34
CA ILE A 768 -0.17 -1.76 17.21
C ILE A 768 1.05 -1.73 18.15
N ALA A 769 1.85 -0.66 18.09
CA ALA A 769 2.99 -0.48 18.97
C ALA A 769 2.56 -0.53 20.45
N SER A 770 1.50 0.19 20.80
CA SER A 770 0.92 0.19 22.15
C SER A 770 0.48 -1.21 22.59
N SER A 771 -0.22 -1.94 21.73
CA SER A 771 -0.68 -3.30 22.02
C SER A 771 0.48 -4.28 22.23
N MET A 772 1.57 -4.15 21.45
CA MET A 772 2.77 -4.93 21.65
C MET A 772 3.43 -4.61 23.00
N LEU A 773 3.58 -3.33 23.35
CA LEU A 773 4.14 -2.92 24.63
C LEU A 773 3.34 -3.51 25.80
N ASP A 774 2.01 -3.44 25.73
CA ASP A 774 1.15 -3.96 26.81
C ASP A 774 1.26 -5.48 26.93
N LYS A 775 1.27 -6.19 25.80
CA LYS A 775 1.46 -7.65 25.75
C LYS A 775 2.75 -8.10 26.43
N TYR A 776 3.82 -7.32 26.34
CA TYR A 776 5.13 -7.64 26.96
C TYR A 776 5.37 -6.91 28.29
N GLY A 777 4.33 -6.32 28.90
CA GLY A 777 4.38 -5.76 30.25
C GLY A 777 4.92 -4.34 30.37
N PHE A 778 5.15 -3.63 29.26
CA PHE A 778 5.60 -2.24 29.23
C PHE A 778 4.44 -1.22 29.34
N ASN A 779 3.41 -1.56 30.11
CA ASN A 779 2.16 -0.78 30.27
C ASN A 779 2.40 0.68 30.71
N LYS A 780 3.49 0.92 31.45
CA LYS A 780 3.86 2.25 31.96
C LYS A 780 4.73 3.04 30.99
N SER A 781 5.41 2.38 30.06
CA SER A 781 6.25 3.02 29.06
C SER A 781 5.40 3.76 28.03
N LYS A 782 5.87 4.93 27.64
CA LYS A 782 5.21 5.84 26.72
C LYS A 782 5.84 5.75 25.34
N LEU A 783 5.22 6.40 24.36
CA LEU A 783 5.80 6.56 23.04
C LEU A 783 6.47 7.92 22.93
N TYR A 784 7.72 7.95 22.49
CA TYR A 784 8.40 9.15 22.07
C TYR A 784 8.87 8.92 20.63
N ILE A 785 8.22 9.55 19.67
CA ILE A 785 8.45 9.26 18.24
C ILE A 785 9.77 9.91 17.82
N SER A 786 10.89 9.21 18.03
CA SER A 786 12.25 9.78 17.88
C SER A 786 12.63 10.12 16.43
N GLU A 787 11.78 9.73 15.48
CA GLU A 787 11.80 10.19 14.10
C GLU A 787 10.39 10.20 13.52
N TRP A 788 9.92 11.37 13.07
CA TRP A 788 8.73 11.47 12.21
C TRP A 788 8.88 12.59 11.19
N GLY A 789 8.22 12.42 10.05
CA GLY A 789 8.17 13.47 9.04
C GLY A 789 7.36 13.09 7.82
N VAL A 790 7.27 14.00 6.86
CA VAL A 790 6.52 13.81 5.62
C VAL A 790 7.42 13.51 4.41
N GLN A 791 8.69 13.16 4.62
CA GLN A 791 9.63 12.90 3.53
C GLN A 791 9.25 11.67 2.68
N SER A 792 9.77 11.65 1.44
CA SER A 792 9.84 10.46 0.59
C SER A 792 11.28 10.20 0.18
N ASP A 793 11.71 8.95 0.30
CA ASP A 793 13.03 8.49 -0.16
C ASP A 793 13.12 8.43 -1.69
N ARG A 794 11.99 8.36 -2.41
CA ARG A 794 11.97 8.27 -3.89
C ARG A 794 12.19 9.63 -4.57
N LEU A 795 11.72 10.71 -3.95
CA LEU A 795 11.83 12.06 -4.54
C LEU A 795 13.26 12.57 -4.67
N GLY A 796 14.14 12.16 -3.75
CA GLY A 796 15.55 12.55 -3.77
C GLY A 796 16.27 12.11 -5.05
N ASP A 797 15.82 11.01 -5.66
CA ASP A 797 16.35 10.48 -6.92
C ASP A 797 15.72 11.17 -8.14
N GLU A 798 14.48 11.65 -8.02
CA GLU A 798 13.72 12.30 -9.09
C GLU A 798 13.96 13.83 -9.21
N SER A 799 14.80 14.40 -8.32
CA SER A 799 15.12 15.85 -8.29
C SER A 799 13.90 16.76 -8.05
N ARG A 800 12.89 16.30 -7.29
CA ARG A 800 11.64 17.01 -6.98
C ARG A 800 11.46 17.38 -5.50
N ASN A 801 12.57 17.73 -4.83
CA ASN A 801 12.55 18.12 -3.41
C ASN A 801 11.82 19.46 -3.12
N ASP A 802 11.48 20.21 -4.16
CA ASP A 802 10.54 21.33 -4.04
C ASP A 802 9.17 20.87 -3.50
N LEU A 803 8.74 19.64 -3.82
CA LEU A 803 7.44 19.10 -3.37
C LEU A 803 7.39 18.80 -1.87
N ILE A 804 8.48 18.30 -1.29
CA ILE A 804 8.58 18.03 0.17
C ILE A 804 8.69 19.31 0.99
N THR A 805 8.95 20.45 0.37
CA THR A 805 9.01 21.77 1.04
C THR A 805 7.82 22.66 0.67
N SER A 806 6.79 22.10 0.04
CA SER A 806 5.64 22.84 -0.46
C SER A 806 4.54 23.07 0.59
N MET A 807 3.53 23.89 0.26
CA MET A 807 2.34 24.04 1.08
C MET A 807 1.62 22.70 1.32
N ALA A 808 1.63 21.77 0.35
CA ALA A 808 1.10 20.43 0.50
C ALA A 808 1.81 19.65 1.63
N SER A 809 3.15 19.75 1.71
CA SER A 809 3.90 19.11 2.79
C SER A 809 3.62 19.77 4.14
N GLY A 810 3.37 21.08 4.17
CA GLY A 810 2.84 21.78 5.35
C GLY A 810 1.51 21.21 5.85
N LEU A 811 0.54 21.01 4.94
CA LEU A 811 -0.76 20.41 5.28
C LEU A 811 -0.61 18.98 5.80
N ALA A 812 0.23 18.17 5.14
CA ALA A 812 0.52 16.81 5.55
C ALA A 812 1.15 16.78 6.95
N ALA A 813 2.15 17.62 7.20
CA ALA A 813 2.85 17.66 8.47
C ALA A 813 1.97 18.12 9.63
N ALA A 814 1.08 19.10 9.38
CA ALA A 814 0.06 19.48 10.33
C ALA A 814 -0.85 18.28 10.70
N LYS A 815 -1.34 17.52 9.71
CA LYS A 815 -2.13 16.31 9.97
C LYS A 815 -1.33 15.24 10.72
N THR A 816 -0.07 15.01 10.34
CA THR A 816 0.83 14.06 10.99
C THR A 816 1.05 14.42 12.46
N ILE A 817 1.46 15.65 12.76
CA ILE A 817 1.73 16.07 14.14
C ILE A 817 0.45 16.08 14.99
N MET A 818 -0.70 16.46 14.43
CA MET A 818 -1.99 16.34 15.12
C MET A 818 -2.32 14.89 15.47
N ALA A 819 -2.13 13.94 14.54
CA ALA A 819 -2.41 12.53 14.77
C ALA A 819 -1.47 11.93 15.85
N LEU A 820 -0.16 12.17 15.74
CA LEU A 820 0.82 11.70 16.71
C LEU A 820 0.51 12.22 18.13
N TYR A 821 0.32 13.53 18.29
CA TYR A 821 0.17 14.13 19.62
C TYR A 821 -1.23 14.00 20.21
N SER A 822 -2.25 13.66 19.42
CA SER A 822 -3.58 13.32 19.94
C SER A 822 -3.66 11.88 20.47
N HIS A 823 -2.75 11.00 20.05
CA HIS A 823 -2.70 9.63 20.55
C HIS A 823 -2.35 9.57 22.06
N PRO A 824 -3.06 8.79 22.88
CA PRO A 824 -2.92 8.85 24.35
C PRO A 824 -1.56 8.36 24.89
N ARG A 825 -0.85 7.51 24.15
CA ARG A 825 0.46 6.97 24.60
C ARG A 825 1.66 7.84 24.22
N VAL A 826 1.51 8.73 23.23
CA VAL A 826 2.62 9.57 22.75
C VAL A 826 2.87 10.71 23.74
N GLU A 827 4.10 10.94 24.19
CA GLU A 827 4.43 12.12 25.04
C GLU A 827 5.28 13.17 24.30
N GLY A 828 5.87 12.79 23.17
CA GLY A 828 6.60 13.69 22.34
C GLY A 828 7.10 13.04 21.05
N GLY A 829 7.82 13.82 20.28
CA GLY A 829 8.41 13.36 19.03
C GLY A 829 9.46 14.32 18.51
N THR A 830 10.27 13.79 17.60
CA THR A 830 11.39 14.47 16.96
C THR A 830 11.07 14.68 15.49
N LEU A 831 10.91 15.95 15.09
CA LEU A 831 10.76 16.30 13.68
C LEU A 831 12.03 15.89 12.93
N HIS A 832 11.90 14.99 11.95
CA HIS A 832 12.98 14.53 11.10
C HIS A 832 12.60 14.57 9.60
N PRO A 833 13.46 15.14 8.74
CA PRO A 833 14.66 15.88 9.07
C PRO A 833 14.36 17.36 9.27
N TYR A 834 14.81 17.92 10.38
CA TYR A 834 14.74 19.34 10.62
C TYR A 834 15.74 20.11 9.73
N MET A 835 17.00 19.64 9.67
CA MET A 835 18.05 20.20 8.82
C MET A 835 18.91 19.08 8.22
N HIS A 836 19.22 19.11 6.92
CA HIS A 836 20.29 18.26 6.33
C HIS A 836 21.46 19.07 5.77
N ALA A 837 21.26 20.36 5.51
CA ALA A 837 22.30 21.33 5.23
C ALA A 837 22.00 22.55 6.11
N SER A 838 22.74 22.74 7.20
CA SER A 838 22.50 23.84 8.14
C SER A 838 22.93 25.22 7.61
N TYR A 839 23.46 25.29 6.39
CA TYR A 839 23.96 26.52 5.78
C TYR A 839 24.05 26.39 4.25
N ILE A 840 23.40 27.27 3.49
CA ILE A 840 23.53 27.35 2.03
C ILE A 840 24.53 28.47 1.70
N SER A 841 25.50 28.18 0.83
CA SER A 841 26.49 29.17 0.38
C SER A 841 27.05 28.83 -0.98
N LYS A 842 26.94 29.77 -1.90
CA LYS A 842 27.60 29.68 -3.20
C LYS A 842 29.12 29.72 -3.09
N GLU A 843 29.66 30.56 -2.20
CA GLU A 843 31.11 30.67 -1.94
C GLU A 843 31.70 29.31 -1.51
N LYS A 844 31.01 28.61 -0.59
CA LYS A 844 31.44 27.30 -0.10
C LYS A 844 30.94 26.13 -0.97
N GLY A 845 30.18 26.40 -2.04
CA GLY A 845 29.62 25.39 -2.93
C GLY A 845 28.52 24.52 -2.31
N ILE A 846 27.86 24.99 -1.24
CA ILE A 846 26.82 24.26 -0.49
C ILE A 846 25.44 24.71 -0.99
N ARG A 847 24.67 23.79 -1.59
CA ARG A 847 23.31 24.02 -2.13
C ARG A 847 22.24 23.46 -1.18
N ALA A 848 20.99 23.88 -1.38
CA ALA A 848 19.84 23.13 -0.87
C ALA A 848 19.95 21.66 -1.30
N SER A 849 19.87 20.74 -0.34
CA SER A 849 20.31 19.36 -0.54
C SER A 849 19.21 18.47 -1.13
N LYS A 850 19.69 17.36 -1.71
CA LYS A 850 18.88 16.35 -2.38
C LYS A 850 18.22 15.33 -1.44
N TRP A 851 18.52 15.37 -0.15
CA TRP A 851 18.04 14.36 0.79
C TRP A 851 17.15 14.96 1.88
N GLY A 852 16.02 14.30 2.10
CA GLY A 852 15.10 14.54 3.19
C GLY A 852 14.28 15.82 3.07
N CYS A 853 13.18 15.89 3.85
CA CYS A 853 12.31 17.05 3.92
C CYS A 853 12.98 18.21 4.69
N GLN A 854 13.90 18.92 4.04
CA GLN A 854 14.64 20.03 4.66
C GLN A 854 13.69 21.13 5.11
N SER A 855 13.49 21.23 6.41
CA SER A 855 12.44 22.07 6.99
C SER A 855 12.93 23.49 7.26
N LEU A 856 14.24 23.66 7.50
CA LEU A 856 14.93 24.92 7.82
C LEU A 856 16.23 25.09 7.02
N PHE A 857 16.52 26.33 6.65
CA PHE A 857 17.79 26.73 6.02
C PHE A 857 18.34 28.00 6.64
N PHE A 858 19.68 28.10 6.73
CA PHE A 858 20.35 29.37 7.00
C PHE A 858 21.15 29.82 5.77
N THR A 859 21.11 31.11 5.49
CA THR A 859 21.93 31.76 4.46
C THR A 859 23.28 32.19 5.03
N SER A 860 24.16 32.61 4.12
CA SER A 860 25.53 33.00 4.46
C SER A 860 25.68 34.13 5.48
N ASP A 861 24.70 35.03 5.50
CA ASP A 861 24.57 36.18 6.38
C ASP A 861 23.79 35.90 7.68
N GLY A 862 23.44 34.63 7.95
CA GLY A 862 22.75 34.22 9.17
C GLY A 862 21.25 34.45 9.19
N LYS A 863 20.62 34.84 8.06
CA LYS A 863 19.16 34.80 7.93
C LYS A 863 18.71 33.35 7.81
N PHE A 864 17.48 33.08 8.23
CA PHE A 864 16.89 31.76 8.09
C PHE A 864 15.67 31.80 7.18
N ILE A 865 15.39 30.67 6.54
CA ILE A 865 14.24 30.49 5.67
C ILE A 865 13.52 29.23 6.16
N SER A 866 12.28 29.42 6.62
CA SER A 866 11.38 28.37 7.04
C SER A 866 10.52 27.90 5.87
N THR A 867 10.37 26.59 5.73
CA THR A 867 9.41 26.02 4.77
C THR A 867 8.00 26.00 5.36
N PRO A 868 6.93 25.91 4.53
CA PRO A 868 5.57 25.65 4.99
C PRO A 868 5.46 24.45 5.96
N HIS A 869 6.27 23.41 5.76
CA HIS A 869 6.39 22.29 6.69
C HIS A 869 6.80 22.76 8.09
N LEU A 870 7.89 23.50 8.20
CA LEU A 870 8.35 23.98 9.50
C LEU A 870 7.38 24.96 10.15
N GLU A 871 6.81 25.87 9.38
CA GLU A 871 5.83 26.84 9.88
C GLU A 871 4.58 26.14 10.43
N ALA A 872 4.13 25.05 9.79
CA ALA A 872 3.07 24.20 10.32
C ALA A 872 3.40 23.63 11.71
N VAL A 873 4.63 23.13 11.89
CA VAL A 873 5.11 22.55 13.15
C VAL A 873 5.24 23.63 14.24
N LYS A 874 5.76 24.81 13.91
CA LYS A 874 5.82 25.95 14.84
C LYS A 874 4.44 26.40 15.29
N MET A 875 3.50 26.50 14.35
CA MET A 875 2.11 26.80 14.67
C MET A 875 1.53 25.75 15.61
N PHE A 876 1.77 24.46 15.36
CA PHE A 876 1.28 23.40 16.23
C PHE A 876 1.89 23.48 17.64
N LYS A 877 3.20 23.68 17.75
CA LYS A 877 3.86 23.90 19.05
C LYS A 877 3.24 25.08 19.78
N GLY A 878 3.08 26.23 19.14
CA GLY A 878 2.48 27.42 19.73
C GLY A 878 1.01 27.21 20.13
N PHE A 879 0.28 26.36 19.41
CA PHE A 879 -1.05 25.92 19.79
C PHE A 879 -1.02 24.99 21.02
N ALA A 880 -0.10 24.04 21.09
CA ALA A 880 -0.02 23.05 22.16
C ALA A 880 0.57 23.59 23.47
N ASP A 881 1.48 24.56 23.39
CA ASP A 881 2.23 25.08 24.53
C ASP A 881 1.30 25.68 25.59
N GLY A 882 1.53 25.32 26.86
CA GLY A 882 0.71 25.73 28.00
C GLY A 882 -0.78 25.34 27.91
N SER A 883 -1.13 24.34 27.10
CA SER A 883 -2.53 24.01 26.77
C SER A 883 -2.85 22.55 27.06
N THR A 884 -4.13 22.27 27.26
CA THR A 884 -4.65 20.91 27.41
C THR A 884 -5.45 20.55 26.16
N LEU A 885 -5.03 19.51 25.44
CA LEU A 885 -5.81 18.95 24.35
C LEU A 885 -7.10 18.36 24.90
N VAL A 886 -8.22 18.67 24.27
CA VAL A 886 -9.56 18.24 24.69
C VAL A 886 -10.32 17.63 23.51
N PRO A 887 -11.31 16.75 23.75
CA PRO A 887 -12.19 16.27 22.69
C PRO A 887 -12.84 17.43 21.92
N ALA A 888 -12.79 17.34 20.59
CA ALA A 888 -13.50 18.26 19.72
C ALA A 888 -14.91 17.74 19.50
N ASP A 889 -15.93 18.48 19.95
CA ASP A 889 -17.33 18.21 19.60
C ASP A 889 -17.73 19.03 18.36
N LEU A 890 -17.11 18.70 17.23
CA LEU A 890 -17.33 19.38 15.94
C LEU A 890 -17.46 18.35 14.83
N ALA A 891 -18.59 18.37 14.11
CA ALA A 891 -18.75 17.64 12.86
C ALA A 891 -18.11 18.45 11.71
N LEU A 892 -17.07 17.90 11.10
CA LEU A 892 -16.32 18.54 10.01
C LEU A 892 -16.41 17.69 8.73
N PRO A 893 -16.49 18.31 7.54
CA PRO A 893 -16.49 17.57 6.28
C PRO A 893 -15.10 17.01 5.94
N GLU A 894 -15.04 16.10 4.98
CA GLU A 894 -13.78 15.53 4.47
C GLU A 894 -12.80 16.61 3.99
N GLY A 895 -11.51 16.40 4.25
CA GLY A 895 -10.45 17.37 3.96
C GLY A 895 -10.37 18.53 4.95
N ILE A 896 -11.28 18.62 5.94
CA ILE A 896 -11.20 19.55 7.07
C ILE A 896 -10.89 18.78 8.34
N GLN A 897 -9.71 19.01 8.91
CA GLN A 897 -9.24 18.35 10.13
C GLN A 897 -9.09 19.37 11.26
N CYS A 898 -9.33 18.97 12.50
CA CYS A 898 -9.22 19.86 13.64
C CYS A 898 -8.76 19.14 14.90
N LEU A 899 -7.94 19.83 15.70
CA LEU A 899 -7.58 19.48 17.07
C LEU A 899 -8.03 20.61 18.00
N SER A 900 -8.68 20.27 19.12
CA SER A 900 -9.14 21.25 20.11
C SER A 900 -8.23 21.27 21.33
N ALA A 901 -8.04 22.45 21.91
CA ALA A 901 -7.35 22.62 23.18
C ALA A 901 -7.99 23.72 24.02
N THR A 902 -7.70 23.73 25.31
CA THR A 902 -8.02 24.81 26.23
C THR A 902 -6.74 25.37 26.86
N ASP A 903 -6.69 26.68 27.04
CA ASP A 903 -5.68 27.38 27.82
C ASP A 903 -6.34 28.43 28.73
N LYS A 904 -5.53 29.28 29.37
CA LYS A 904 -6.02 30.34 30.27
C LYS A 904 -6.92 31.39 29.60
N GLU A 905 -6.84 31.54 28.28
CA GLU A 905 -7.61 32.51 27.49
C GLU A 905 -8.90 31.90 26.95
N GLY A 906 -9.06 30.57 27.00
CA GLY A 906 -10.28 29.88 26.62
C GLY A 906 -10.02 28.68 25.71
N LYS A 907 -11.00 28.40 24.85
CA LYS A 907 -10.94 27.30 23.88
C LYS A 907 -10.21 27.77 22.62
N LYS A 908 -9.46 26.88 22.00
CA LYS A 908 -8.81 27.13 20.72
C LYS A 908 -8.77 25.89 19.84
N TYR A 909 -8.58 26.12 18.55
CA TYR A 909 -8.64 25.10 17.52
C TYR A 909 -7.42 25.20 16.61
N PHE A 910 -6.78 24.07 16.36
CA PHE A 910 -5.80 23.91 15.30
C PHE A 910 -6.49 23.21 14.14
N ALA A 911 -6.76 23.93 13.05
CA ALA A 911 -7.56 23.44 11.93
C ALA A 911 -6.74 23.39 10.64
N VAL A 912 -6.93 22.34 9.85
CA VAL A 912 -6.31 22.14 8.54
C VAL A 912 -7.43 22.05 7.51
N ASN A 913 -7.37 22.90 6.49
CA ASN A 913 -8.21 22.83 5.31
C ASN A 913 -7.37 22.32 4.13
N SER A 914 -7.48 21.04 3.81
CA SER A 914 -6.81 20.43 2.65
C SER A 914 -7.59 20.62 1.34
N THR A 915 -8.73 21.30 1.38
CA THR A 915 -9.59 21.48 0.20
C THR A 915 -9.19 22.72 -0.61
N GLY A 916 -9.52 22.70 -1.90
CA GLY A 916 -9.34 23.85 -2.80
C GLY A 916 -10.39 24.96 -2.62
N LYS A 917 -11.18 24.96 -1.54
CA LYS A 917 -12.25 25.93 -1.29
C LYS A 917 -12.13 26.54 0.12
N PRO A 918 -12.52 27.81 0.31
CA PRO A 918 -12.64 28.37 1.64
C PRO A 918 -13.71 27.61 2.44
N PHE A 919 -13.52 27.51 3.76
CA PHE A 919 -14.47 26.85 4.66
C PHE A 919 -14.80 27.75 5.85
N VAL A 920 -16.09 27.96 6.12
CA VAL A 920 -16.55 28.72 7.30
C VAL A 920 -16.52 27.79 8.50
N PHE A 921 -15.58 28.02 9.42
CA PHE A 921 -15.40 27.19 10.60
C PHE A 921 -16.58 27.37 11.57
N PRO A 922 -17.11 26.28 12.17
CA PRO A 922 -18.36 26.33 12.94
C PRO A 922 -18.30 27.16 14.23
N ALA A 923 -17.11 27.52 14.72
CA ALA A 923 -16.96 28.46 15.84
C ALA A 923 -17.21 29.91 15.37
N LYS A 924 -18.13 30.61 16.04
CA LYS A 924 -18.62 31.94 15.64
C LYS A 924 -17.89 33.10 16.33
N ASP A 925 -17.49 32.93 17.60
CA ASP A 925 -16.87 33.97 18.41
C ASP A 925 -15.34 33.90 18.33
N ILE A 926 -14.79 34.15 17.14
CA ILE A 926 -13.33 34.12 16.93
C ILE A 926 -12.72 35.47 17.33
N SER A 927 -11.94 35.46 18.41
CA SER A 927 -11.17 36.62 18.86
C SER A 927 -9.95 36.87 17.97
N LYS A 928 -9.33 35.78 17.50
CA LYS A 928 -8.15 35.83 16.62
C LYS A 928 -8.03 34.53 15.84
N ARG A 929 -7.81 34.64 14.52
CA ARG A 929 -7.36 33.54 13.66
C ARG A 929 -5.95 33.85 13.16
N THR A 930 -5.06 32.86 13.18
CA THR A 930 -3.75 32.96 12.53
C THR A 930 -3.64 31.83 11.53
N SER A 931 -3.35 32.12 10.26
CA SER A 931 -3.36 31.12 9.19
C SER A 931 -2.13 31.17 8.31
N LEU A 932 -1.56 29.99 8.05
CA LEU A 932 -0.60 29.72 6.98
C LEU A 932 -1.35 29.19 5.77
N PHE A 933 -1.17 29.79 4.60
CA PHE A 933 -1.84 29.38 3.36
C PHE A 933 -1.05 29.86 2.15
N SER A 934 -1.28 29.26 0.98
CA SER A 934 -0.72 29.73 -0.28
C SER A 934 -1.72 29.59 -1.43
N LYS A 935 -1.46 30.27 -2.55
CA LYS A 935 -2.30 30.21 -3.76
C LYS A 935 -2.26 28.84 -4.44
N SER A 936 -1.16 28.10 -4.27
CA SER A 936 -0.96 26.76 -4.82
C SER A 936 -0.41 25.82 -3.75
N VAL A 937 -0.82 24.55 -3.81
CA VAL A 937 -0.32 23.50 -2.90
C VAL A 937 1.14 23.14 -3.16
N ILE A 938 1.64 23.37 -4.38
CA ILE A 938 3.06 23.13 -4.72
C ILE A 938 3.95 24.35 -4.45
N ASP A 939 3.41 25.43 -3.89
CA ASP A 939 4.20 26.59 -3.53
C ASP A 939 5.20 26.22 -2.42
N THR A 940 6.49 26.39 -2.69
CA THR A 940 7.57 26.19 -1.73
C THR A 940 8.26 27.51 -1.40
N ALA A 941 8.92 27.56 -0.24
CA ALA A 941 9.78 28.67 0.15
C ALA A 941 11.10 28.71 -0.64
N VAL A 942 11.59 27.56 -1.11
CA VAL A 942 12.92 27.43 -1.77
C VAL A 942 12.86 26.36 -2.86
N LYS A 943 13.46 26.65 -4.03
CA LYS A 943 13.62 25.64 -5.10
C LYS A 943 14.78 24.70 -4.84
N TYR A 944 14.60 23.42 -5.19
CA TYR A 944 15.67 22.42 -5.11
C TYR A 944 16.93 22.85 -5.90
N GLY A 945 18.11 22.56 -5.33
CA GLY A 945 19.41 22.87 -5.95
C GLY A 945 19.80 24.36 -5.92
N SER A 946 18.97 25.23 -5.34
CA SER A 946 19.24 26.66 -5.20
C SER A 946 20.36 26.95 -4.19
N TYR A 947 21.05 28.07 -4.40
CA TYR A 947 21.95 28.69 -3.41
C TYR A 947 21.26 29.77 -2.57
N CYS A 948 20.01 30.15 -2.93
CA CYS A 948 19.23 31.20 -2.27
C CYS A 948 19.95 32.56 -2.24
N ASP A 949 20.75 32.86 -3.27
CA ASP A 949 21.53 34.10 -3.33
C ASP A 949 20.68 35.28 -3.83
N LYS A 950 19.57 34.98 -4.51
CA LYS A 950 18.70 35.99 -5.12
C LYS A 950 17.35 36.05 -4.41
N PRO A 951 16.78 37.25 -4.20
CA PRO A 951 15.46 37.40 -3.58
C PRO A 951 14.36 36.56 -4.24
N GLU A 952 14.38 36.38 -5.56
CA GLU A 952 13.40 35.58 -6.30
C GLU A 952 13.50 34.05 -6.08
N GLU A 953 14.61 33.57 -5.50
CA GLU A 953 14.80 32.15 -5.14
C GLU A 953 14.18 31.83 -3.78
N VAL A 954 13.78 32.85 -3.02
CA VAL A 954 13.21 32.76 -1.68
C VAL A 954 11.81 33.34 -1.68
N LYS A 955 10.83 32.51 -1.33
CA LYS A 955 9.45 32.95 -1.16
C LYS A 955 9.11 32.98 0.32
N GLU A 956 8.74 34.15 0.81
CA GLU A 956 8.21 34.28 2.17
C GLU A 956 6.82 33.63 2.25
N ILE A 957 6.69 32.63 3.12
CA ILE A 957 5.42 31.98 3.44
C ILE A 957 5.32 31.97 4.96
N HIS A 958 4.57 32.92 5.52
CA HIS A 958 4.43 33.10 6.96
C HIS A 958 2.95 33.15 7.38
N PRO A 959 2.64 32.74 8.63
CA PRO A 959 1.28 32.83 9.15
C PRO A 959 0.81 34.30 9.24
N THR A 960 -0.43 34.54 8.81
CA THR A 960 -1.07 35.88 8.82
C THR A 960 -2.24 35.91 9.80
N ALA A 961 -2.45 37.03 10.49
CA ALA A 961 -3.54 37.20 11.44
C ALA A 961 -4.83 37.75 10.79
N PHE A 962 -5.97 37.25 11.26
CA PHE A 962 -7.33 37.59 10.84
C PHE A 962 -8.27 37.60 12.05
N THR A 963 -9.48 38.11 11.88
CA THR A 963 -10.53 38.16 12.92
C THR A 963 -11.83 37.49 12.49
N ASP A 964 -11.80 36.73 11.38
CA ASP A 964 -12.92 35.94 10.88
C ASP A 964 -12.71 34.44 11.17
N ASN A 965 -13.77 33.66 10.96
CA ASN A 965 -13.76 32.20 11.10
C ASN A 965 -13.61 31.46 9.76
N VAL A 966 -13.13 32.11 8.70
CA VAL A 966 -13.02 31.51 7.36
C VAL A 966 -11.63 30.93 7.15
N LEU A 967 -11.54 29.61 7.06
CA LEU A 967 -10.31 28.92 6.68
C LEU A 967 -10.07 29.13 5.17
N PRO A 968 -8.94 29.71 4.75
CA PRO A 968 -8.60 29.78 3.32
C PRO A 968 -8.47 28.37 2.70
N PRO A 969 -8.56 28.23 1.36
CA PRO A 969 -8.15 27.00 0.68
C PRO A 969 -6.73 26.61 1.07
N PHE A 970 -6.47 25.31 1.20
CA PHE A 970 -5.12 24.78 1.47
C PHE A 970 -4.41 25.52 2.60
N SER A 971 -5.02 25.51 3.79
CA SER A 971 -4.56 26.32 4.92
C SER A 971 -4.43 25.55 6.23
N ILE A 972 -3.60 26.09 7.12
CA ILE A 972 -3.38 25.63 8.49
C ILE A 972 -3.67 26.83 9.38
N SER A 973 -4.54 26.68 10.37
CA SER A 973 -5.08 27.80 11.13
C SER A 973 -5.13 27.52 12.62
N ILE A 974 -4.76 28.50 13.43
CA ILE A 974 -5.07 28.55 14.86
C ILE A 974 -6.22 29.53 15.04
N LEU A 975 -7.34 29.07 15.60
CA LEU A 975 -8.49 29.89 15.95
C LEU A 975 -8.60 29.96 17.48
N LYS A 976 -8.72 31.17 18.02
CA LYS A 976 -8.97 31.44 19.44
C LYS A 976 -10.35 32.06 19.62
#